data_AF-B4LC07-F1
#
_entry.id   AF-B4LC07-F1
#
_cell.length_a   1.000
_cell.length_b   1.000
_cell.length_c   1.000
_cell.angle_alpha   90.00
_cell.angle_beta   90.00
_cell.angle_gamma   90.00
#
_symmetry.space_group_name_H-M   'P 1'
#
loop_
_entity.id
_entity.type
_entity.pdbx_description
1 polymer ?
#
loop_
_entity_poly.entity_id
_entity_poly.type
_entity_poly.pdbx_seq_one_letter_code
_entity_poly.pdbx_strand_id
1 'polypeptide(L)'
;MFVLSAPNACCFSVIDYNTIQPCVHKQLLTNTAVSDRVCVCERLKTMAAAVDGVVPTLAIRSSVAVELWSSAGAKQPYKPNLPREETKSSRSICFSPDGRYFAYSNGVEVKVLHVPTSNTGNAGCWPVQCTLPRPKAFYLKFSPRGNYLCTWEHYAITKDRPEGAANLLVYDVATGTEVFAIVQKNQTDWQPSWSSDESIFALVVGGEALFYDLAAGPVEGFASTSRKIGGSRGGMLSLGPGNSPPYLAFYIPGAKGAPSMCKLYKYPALGQNQTVACKSFFQADRVEMLWNKRGSGLLLLTSTEVDKSGASYYGNQAVHFMATKGDTCSVPLSKEGPVHSVKWSPKANEFVVVYGFMPSKAALYNLKCDVIFDFGEGPRNCAYFNPFGNLIVLAGFGNLPGAVEVWDVGKRERIANIKCADTTHFEWHPNGEWFVTATTAPRLRISNGFKVYHYSGALLHETLWPQGQELLGIEWQQYADNTYAEPKITKAKHEGIKSSQPEASKKAYTPPHLRLLKEGKNPEKYLPQPTVPGLPAAAPGMGKNKKRNTNSSKAKGNNNINNKREAGDATPPDAAATLVAPIEGLEQQQEIATGSAVTIGESPRRPVQKQRPLPRQQQQHYHQQQEQQKASELGTPRHQANGNVAQNNNANNSSSNSNSNNNSDKDRKIRSVAKKLSDIKKLKSRQSQGETLELNQLNKIEMEASYLEELKALKLSV
;
A
#
# COMPACT_ATOMS: atom_id res chain seq x y z
N MET A 1 48.91 63.47 -20.72
CA MET A 1 50.08 62.92 -20.00
C MET A 1 50.02 61.41 -20.22
N PHE A 2 50.83 60.84 -21.12
CA PHE A 2 52.26 60.49 -20.95
C PHE A 2 52.50 59.45 -19.82
N VAL A 3 53.31 58.38 -19.95
CA VAL A 3 53.76 57.57 -21.12
C VAL A 3 54.63 56.39 -20.64
N LEU A 4 54.65 55.26 -21.37
CA LEU A 4 55.62 54.12 -21.23
C LEU A 4 55.65 53.43 -19.83
N SER A 5 56.35 52.30 -19.59
CA SER A 5 57.28 51.50 -20.42
C SER A 5 57.14 49.98 -20.21
N ALA A 6 57.62 49.18 -21.16
CA ALA A 6 58.13 47.82 -20.92
C ALA A 6 59.66 47.91 -20.64
N PRO A 7 60.44 46.83 -20.39
CA PRO A 7 60.91 46.02 -21.53
C PRO A 7 61.37 44.55 -21.25
N ASN A 8 61.61 43.79 -22.33
CA ASN A 8 62.70 42.80 -22.54
C ASN A 8 62.89 41.56 -21.61
N ALA A 9 63.58 40.46 -22.00
CA ALA A 9 63.87 39.83 -23.31
C ALA A 9 64.64 38.50 -23.07
N CYS A 10 64.99 37.77 -24.15
CA CYS A 10 66.04 36.72 -24.23
C CYS A 10 65.72 35.35 -23.58
N CYS A 11 66.18 34.20 -24.10
CA CYS A 11 66.89 33.88 -25.36
C CYS A 11 66.71 32.38 -25.75
N PHE A 12 66.67 32.07 -27.06
CA PHE A 12 67.35 30.99 -27.83
C PHE A 12 67.58 29.58 -27.19
N SER A 13 67.55 28.42 -27.89
CA SER A 13 67.25 27.96 -29.28
C SER A 13 67.40 26.40 -29.30
N VAL A 14 67.48 25.56 -30.36
CA VAL A 14 67.68 25.61 -31.83
C VAL A 14 67.08 24.31 -32.47
N ILE A 15 67.12 24.17 -33.81
CA ILE A 15 67.15 22.95 -34.67
C ILE A 15 65.81 22.44 -35.24
N ASP A 16 65.71 22.57 -36.57
CA ASP A 16 64.76 21.95 -37.51
C ASP A 16 65.25 20.53 -37.93
N TYR A 17 64.86 19.85 -39.02
CA TYR A 17 63.96 20.09 -40.17
C TYR A 17 63.59 18.69 -40.72
N ASN A 18 62.37 18.49 -41.26
CA ASN A 18 62.14 17.80 -42.56
C ASN A 18 60.65 17.61 -42.92
N THR A 19 60.23 18.28 -44.01
CA THR A 19 59.35 17.81 -45.11
C THR A 19 58.02 17.07 -44.80
N ILE A 20 56.87 17.37 -45.43
CA ILE A 20 56.60 17.81 -46.82
C ILE A 20 55.46 18.86 -46.89
N GLN A 21 55.53 19.79 -47.87
CA GLN A 21 54.48 20.77 -48.28
C GLN A 21 53.78 20.29 -49.59
N PRO A 22 52.63 20.84 -50.09
CA PRO A 22 52.38 22.29 -50.24
C PRO A 22 50.90 22.83 -50.24
N CYS A 23 50.75 24.15 -49.94
CA CYS A 23 49.95 25.18 -50.68
C CYS A 23 48.42 25.04 -51.01
N VAL A 24 47.59 26.08 -51.24
CA VAL A 24 47.62 27.57 -51.02
C VAL A 24 46.20 28.18 -51.22
N HIS A 25 45.80 29.18 -50.40
CA HIS A 25 44.72 30.20 -50.62
C HIS A 25 43.25 29.70 -50.81
N LYS A 26 42.17 30.53 -50.78
CA LYS A 26 42.00 32.01 -50.83
C LYS A 26 40.72 32.48 -50.07
N GLN A 27 40.70 33.78 -49.71
CA GLN A 27 39.61 34.80 -49.51
C GLN A 27 38.11 34.40 -49.74
N LEU A 28 37.07 35.06 -49.17
CA LEU A 28 36.92 36.39 -48.53
C LEU A 28 35.74 36.43 -47.48
N LEU A 29 35.36 37.61 -46.97
CA LEU A 29 34.32 37.88 -45.95
C LEU A 29 32.85 37.75 -46.44
N THR A 30 31.91 37.35 -45.56
CA THR A 30 30.61 38.04 -45.33
C THR A 30 29.84 37.55 -44.08
N ASN A 31 29.39 38.50 -43.25
CA ASN A 31 28.14 38.59 -42.45
C ASN A 31 27.47 37.37 -41.73
N THR A 32 27.41 37.53 -40.39
CA THR A 32 26.22 37.39 -39.49
C THR A 32 25.53 36.04 -39.20
N ALA A 33 25.31 35.81 -37.90
CA ALA A 33 24.08 35.27 -37.28
C ALA A 33 23.78 33.74 -37.28
N VAL A 34 24.78 32.87 -37.15
CA VAL A 34 24.55 31.47 -36.70
C VAL A 34 25.63 31.02 -35.69
N SER A 35 25.40 31.19 -34.37
CA SER A 35 26.34 30.71 -33.33
C SER A 35 25.73 30.11 -32.06
N ASP A 36 24.42 30.23 -31.80
CA ASP A 36 23.80 29.80 -30.52
C ASP A 36 23.00 28.48 -30.57
N ARG A 37 23.08 27.71 -31.67
CA ARG A 37 22.27 26.48 -31.85
C ARG A 37 23.03 25.15 -31.87
N VAL A 38 24.36 25.15 -31.79
CA VAL A 38 25.18 23.92 -31.85
C VAL A 38 25.53 23.40 -30.46
N CYS A 39 25.95 24.27 -29.53
CA CYS A 39 26.52 23.88 -28.23
C CYS A 39 25.57 23.12 -27.28
N VAL A 40 24.25 23.21 -27.47
CA VAL A 40 23.26 22.47 -26.65
C VAL A 40 23.14 21.00 -27.08
N CYS A 41 23.26 20.71 -28.38
CA CYS A 41 23.06 19.36 -28.90
C CYS A 41 24.21 18.41 -28.55
N GLU A 42 25.44 18.91 -28.49
CA GLU A 42 26.63 18.12 -28.14
C GLU A 42 26.59 17.65 -26.68
N ARG A 43 26.22 18.55 -25.74
CA ARG A 43 26.08 18.21 -24.31
C ARG A 43 24.98 17.16 -24.07
N LEU A 44 23.86 17.26 -24.79
CA LEU A 44 22.79 16.24 -24.75
C LEU A 44 23.26 14.89 -25.33
N LYS A 45 24.07 14.89 -26.38
CA LYS A 45 24.64 13.65 -26.97
C LYS A 45 25.69 13.00 -26.07
N THR A 46 26.52 13.76 -25.37
CA THR A 46 27.49 13.19 -24.42
C THR A 46 26.83 12.59 -23.16
N MET A 47 25.63 13.05 -22.76
CA MET A 47 24.85 12.40 -21.71
C MET A 47 24.20 11.07 -22.17
N ALA A 48 23.92 10.91 -23.47
CA ALA A 48 23.31 9.70 -24.03
C ALA A 48 24.24 8.47 -24.09
N ALA A 49 25.51 8.61 -23.70
CA ALA A 49 26.55 7.57 -23.80
C ALA A 49 26.97 6.94 -22.45
N ALA A 50 26.24 7.22 -21.36
CA ALA A 50 26.57 6.76 -19.99
C ALA A 50 25.60 5.67 -19.44
N VAL A 51 24.88 4.97 -20.31
CA VAL A 51 23.68 4.18 -19.96
C VAL A 51 23.97 2.95 -19.07
N ASP A 52 25.18 2.38 -19.12
CA ASP A 52 25.59 1.26 -18.25
C ASP A 52 26.11 1.68 -16.85
N GLY A 53 26.17 2.99 -16.55
CA GLY A 53 26.93 3.51 -15.40
C GLY A 53 26.14 3.82 -14.11
N VAL A 54 24.82 4.03 -14.17
CA VAL A 54 24.04 4.57 -13.03
C VAL A 54 23.05 3.53 -12.48
N VAL A 55 23.45 2.90 -11.37
CA VAL A 55 22.58 2.00 -10.59
C VAL A 55 21.92 2.78 -9.45
N PRO A 56 20.58 2.93 -9.44
CA PRO A 56 19.83 3.53 -8.35
C PRO A 56 20.17 2.94 -6.97
N THR A 57 20.38 3.82 -6.01
CA THR A 57 20.53 3.44 -4.60
C THR A 57 19.17 3.02 -4.03
N LEU A 58 19.19 2.04 -3.14
CA LEU A 58 18.04 1.56 -2.39
C LEU A 58 18.17 2.03 -0.95
N ALA A 59 17.29 2.93 -0.50
CA ALA A 59 17.24 3.33 0.90
C ALA A 59 16.48 2.29 1.72
N ILE A 60 16.99 1.98 2.90
CA ILE A 60 16.45 0.98 3.82
C ILE A 60 16.34 1.60 5.20
N ARG A 61 15.15 1.48 5.82
CA ARG A 61 14.90 1.84 7.22
C ARG A 61 14.55 0.57 7.99
N SER A 62 15.35 0.26 9.01
CA SER A 62 15.13 -0.89 9.89
C SER A 62 14.85 -0.44 11.33
N SER A 63 14.59 -1.39 12.23
CA SER A 63 14.46 -1.13 13.67
C SER A 63 15.77 -0.81 14.39
N VAL A 64 16.92 -0.82 13.68
CA VAL A 64 18.26 -0.57 14.26
C VAL A 64 19.06 0.50 13.55
N ALA A 65 18.82 0.73 12.25
CA ALA A 65 19.59 1.66 11.44
C ALA A 65 18.81 2.18 10.22
N VAL A 66 19.22 3.35 9.73
CA VAL A 66 18.98 3.81 8.35
C VAL A 66 20.22 3.46 7.52
N GLU A 67 20.01 2.89 6.35
CA GLU A 67 21.07 2.38 5.47
C GLU A 67 20.78 2.74 4.01
N LEU A 68 21.85 2.88 3.24
CA LEU A 68 21.81 2.98 1.79
C LEU A 68 22.50 1.74 1.19
N TRP A 69 21.83 1.08 0.25
CA TRP A 69 22.31 -0.13 -0.41
C TRP A 69 22.47 0.14 -1.91
N SER A 70 23.62 -0.21 -2.48
CA SER A 70 23.87 -0.11 -3.92
C SER A 70 24.29 -1.46 -4.48
N SER A 71 24.22 -1.60 -5.80
CA SER A 71 24.77 -2.75 -6.52
C SER A 71 25.84 -2.29 -7.50
N ALA A 72 26.89 -3.10 -7.65
CA ALA A 72 28.03 -2.83 -8.54
C ALA A 72 27.74 -3.12 -10.03
N GLY A 73 26.47 -3.28 -10.41
CA GLY A 73 26.02 -3.49 -11.78
C GLY A 73 24.75 -4.34 -11.87
N ALA A 74 24.11 -4.37 -13.04
CA ALA A 74 22.78 -4.96 -13.27
C ALA A 74 22.60 -6.46 -12.91
N LYS A 75 23.70 -7.20 -12.67
CA LYS A 75 23.70 -8.61 -12.27
C LYS A 75 24.40 -8.88 -10.93
N GLN A 76 24.84 -7.83 -10.23
CA GLN A 76 25.47 -7.94 -8.91
C GLN A 76 24.38 -7.86 -7.82
N PRO A 77 24.55 -8.53 -6.67
CA PRO A 77 23.64 -8.36 -5.54
C PRO A 77 23.80 -6.97 -4.93
N TYR A 78 22.69 -6.39 -4.44
CA TYR A 78 22.73 -5.18 -3.62
C TYR A 78 23.45 -5.48 -2.30
N LYS A 79 24.25 -4.50 -1.82
CA LYS A 79 25.05 -4.61 -0.60
C LYS A 79 24.99 -3.30 0.22
N PRO A 80 25.13 -3.37 1.56
CA PRO A 80 25.28 -2.20 2.43
C PRO A 80 26.68 -1.59 2.27
N ASN A 81 26.90 -0.88 1.16
CA ASN A 81 28.18 -0.28 0.77
C ASN A 81 28.24 1.25 0.98
N LEU A 82 27.15 1.85 1.47
CA LEU A 82 26.96 3.30 1.63
C LEU A 82 26.61 3.62 3.10
N PRO A 83 26.48 4.90 3.51
CA PRO A 83 26.38 5.24 4.93
C PRO A 83 25.24 4.55 5.67
N ARG A 84 25.61 3.97 6.83
CA ARG A 84 24.72 3.37 7.83
C ARG A 84 24.74 4.27 9.07
N GLU A 85 23.58 4.75 9.48
CA GLU A 85 23.42 5.44 10.77
C GLU A 85 22.60 4.58 11.72
N GLU A 86 23.20 4.18 12.83
CA GLU A 86 22.54 3.34 13.83
C GLU A 86 21.57 4.18 14.67
N THR A 87 20.28 4.00 14.42
CA THR A 87 19.20 4.66 15.14
C THR A 87 17.97 3.74 15.23
N LYS A 88 17.46 3.60 16.46
CA LYS A 88 16.19 2.92 16.77
C LYS A 88 14.99 3.86 16.69
N SER A 89 15.23 5.15 16.41
CA SER A 89 14.27 6.24 16.49
C SER A 89 13.91 6.84 15.13
N SER A 90 14.44 6.31 14.02
CA SER A 90 14.12 6.81 12.68
C SER A 90 12.66 6.57 12.31
N ARG A 91 11.96 7.65 11.95
CA ARG A 91 10.52 7.63 11.62
C ARG A 91 10.27 7.70 10.12
N SER A 92 11.05 8.49 9.40
CA SER A 92 10.91 8.73 7.97
C SER A 92 12.26 8.68 7.28
N ILE A 93 12.25 8.10 6.08
CA ILE A 93 13.22 8.31 5.00
C ILE A 93 12.47 8.98 3.83
N CYS A 94 13.16 9.66 2.92
CA CYS A 94 12.61 10.19 1.65
C CYS A 94 13.76 10.61 0.72
N PHE A 95 13.70 10.26 -0.57
CA PHE A 95 14.51 10.89 -1.62
C PHE A 95 13.84 12.15 -2.17
N SER A 96 14.64 13.10 -2.67
CA SER A 96 14.12 14.19 -3.50
C SER A 96 13.62 13.64 -4.85
N PRO A 97 12.60 14.24 -5.50
CA PRO A 97 12.00 13.69 -6.72
C PRO A 97 12.97 13.59 -7.91
N ASP A 98 14.05 14.36 -7.88
CA ASP A 98 15.11 14.40 -8.88
C ASP A 98 16.32 13.50 -8.56
N GLY A 99 16.35 12.87 -7.38
CA GLY A 99 17.43 11.98 -6.95
C GLY A 99 18.69 12.65 -6.42
N ARG A 100 18.72 13.99 -6.24
CA ARG A 100 19.90 14.73 -5.75
C ARG A 100 20.12 14.65 -4.24
N TYR A 101 19.06 14.45 -3.46
CA TYR A 101 19.11 14.47 -2.00
C TYR A 101 18.40 13.26 -1.37
N PHE A 102 18.88 12.85 -0.20
CA PHE A 102 18.25 11.86 0.67
C PHE A 102 18.09 12.43 2.08
N ALA A 103 16.85 12.46 2.58
CA ALA A 103 16.54 12.97 3.91
C ALA A 103 16.04 11.85 4.84
N TYR A 104 16.51 11.85 6.08
CA TYR A 104 16.04 10.92 7.11
C TYR A 104 16.01 11.58 8.49
N SER A 105 15.06 11.17 9.33
CA SER A 105 15.08 11.50 10.76
C SER A 105 15.84 10.43 11.54
N ASN A 106 16.67 10.84 12.51
CA ASN A 106 17.38 9.92 13.40
C ASN A 106 16.84 9.93 14.85
N GLY A 107 15.89 10.82 15.16
CA GLY A 107 15.28 10.99 16.49
C GLY A 107 15.91 12.08 17.37
N VAL A 108 17.03 12.66 16.93
CA VAL A 108 17.65 13.87 17.48
C VAL A 108 17.47 15.04 16.51
N GLU A 109 17.58 14.76 15.21
CA GLU A 109 17.58 15.72 14.11
C GLU A 109 17.09 15.05 12.81
N VAL A 110 16.96 15.87 11.76
CA VAL A 110 16.78 15.41 10.38
C VAL A 110 18.03 15.77 9.61
N LYS A 111 18.66 14.78 8.97
CA LYS A 111 19.82 14.99 8.09
C LYS A 111 19.37 14.96 6.65
N VAL A 112 19.94 15.84 5.84
CA VAL A 112 19.84 15.79 4.37
C VAL A 112 21.22 15.51 3.82
N LEU A 113 21.37 14.41 3.09
CA LEU A 113 22.59 14.03 2.38
C LEU A 113 22.46 14.39 0.90
N HIS A 114 23.56 14.80 0.27
CA HIS A 114 23.64 14.98 -1.19
C HIS A 114 24.24 13.74 -1.85
N VAL A 115 23.75 13.36 -3.03
CA VAL A 115 24.24 12.18 -3.76
C VAL A 115 25.59 12.46 -4.44
N PRO A 116 26.63 11.65 -4.22
CA PRO A 116 27.93 11.85 -4.86
C PRO A 116 27.83 11.63 -6.39
N THR A 117 28.21 12.64 -7.17
CA THR A 117 27.97 12.72 -8.62
C THR A 117 28.98 11.95 -9.49
N SER A 118 29.89 11.16 -8.88
CA SER A 118 30.99 10.49 -9.59
C SER A 118 31.56 9.30 -8.82
N ASN A 119 31.93 8.23 -9.54
CA ASN A 119 32.63 7.06 -8.99
C ASN A 119 34.15 7.30 -8.73
N THR A 120 34.64 8.54 -8.79
CA THR A 120 36.06 8.86 -8.67
C THR A 120 36.51 9.02 -7.22
N GLY A 121 37.38 8.11 -6.75
CA GLY A 121 38.16 8.26 -5.52
C GLY A 121 37.41 7.91 -4.23
N ASN A 122 36.40 8.70 -3.85
CA ASN A 122 35.70 8.59 -2.57
C ASN A 122 34.30 7.96 -2.69
N ALA A 123 34.21 6.85 -3.41
CA ALA A 123 32.97 6.09 -3.61
C ALA A 123 32.48 5.42 -2.31
N GLY A 124 31.77 6.18 -1.48
CA GLY A 124 31.19 5.71 -0.22
C GLY A 124 30.70 6.82 0.72
N CYS A 125 31.24 8.03 0.61
CA CYS A 125 30.79 9.16 1.44
C CYS A 125 29.64 9.93 0.75
N TRP A 126 28.48 10.00 1.42
CA TRP A 126 27.39 10.91 1.05
C TRP A 126 27.49 12.14 1.96
N PRO A 127 27.94 13.30 1.45
CA PRO A 127 28.12 14.49 2.30
C PRO A 127 26.78 15.01 2.82
N VAL A 128 26.79 15.48 4.09
CA VAL A 128 25.65 16.17 4.68
C VAL A 128 25.53 17.55 4.02
N GLN A 129 24.39 17.82 3.37
CA GLN A 129 24.03 19.13 2.83
C GLN A 129 23.62 20.07 3.97
N CYS A 130 22.69 19.62 4.82
CA CYS A 130 22.20 20.38 5.97
C CYS A 130 21.61 19.46 7.04
N THR A 131 21.53 19.97 8.27
CA THR A 131 20.95 19.29 9.43
C THR A 131 19.90 20.19 10.07
N LEU A 132 18.71 19.64 10.34
CA LEU A 132 17.55 20.38 10.84
C LEU A 132 17.20 19.91 12.26
N PRO A 133 17.01 20.82 13.25
CA PRO A 133 16.83 20.48 14.66
C PRO A 133 15.40 20.00 14.98
N ARG A 134 14.97 18.90 14.35
CA ARG A 134 13.61 18.34 14.42
C ARG A 134 13.60 16.88 14.90
N PRO A 135 13.86 16.62 16.20
CA PRO A 135 13.90 15.28 16.78
C PRO A 135 12.58 14.50 16.68
N LYS A 136 11.44 15.18 16.55
CA LYS A 136 10.11 14.55 16.56
C LYS A 136 9.53 14.40 15.14
N ALA A 137 10.25 14.84 14.10
CA ALA A 137 9.91 14.69 12.69
C ALA A 137 9.40 13.28 12.38
N PHE A 138 8.10 13.20 12.12
CA PHE A 138 7.38 11.94 11.90
C PHE A 138 7.20 11.66 10.42
N TYR A 139 6.99 12.70 9.61
CA TYR A 139 7.01 12.63 8.16
C TYR A 139 7.97 13.67 7.58
N LEU A 140 8.57 13.33 6.44
CA LEU A 140 9.41 14.17 5.60
C LEU A 140 8.83 14.17 4.18
N LYS A 141 8.87 15.32 3.49
CA LYS A 141 8.51 15.38 2.06
C LYS A 141 9.22 16.53 1.36
N PHE A 142 9.99 16.21 0.31
CA PHE A 142 10.56 17.21 -0.58
C PHE A 142 9.50 17.85 -1.49
N SER A 143 9.73 19.11 -1.86
CA SER A 143 9.03 19.81 -2.95
C SER A 143 9.39 19.22 -4.34
N PRO A 144 8.62 19.52 -5.41
CA PRO A 144 8.75 18.86 -6.72
C PRO A 144 10.14 18.89 -7.38
N ARG A 145 10.97 19.90 -7.09
CA ARG A 145 12.33 20.07 -7.62
C ARG A 145 13.40 19.89 -6.54
N GLY A 146 13.01 19.44 -5.33
CA GLY A 146 13.92 19.16 -4.22
C GLY A 146 14.54 20.38 -3.52
N ASN A 147 14.15 21.62 -3.87
CA ASN A 147 14.74 22.82 -3.27
C ASN A 147 14.23 23.06 -1.83
N TYR A 148 13.02 22.58 -1.50
CA TYR A 148 12.46 22.68 -0.14
C TYR A 148 12.19 21.30 0.46
N LEU A 149 12.36 21.20 1.78
CA LEU A 149 12.01 20.02 2.56
C LEU A 149 10.93 20.38 3.60
N CYS A 150 9.75 19.79 3.45
CA CYS A 150 8.69 19.86 4.44
C CYS A 150 8.90 18.80 5.53
N THR A 151 8.77 19.20 6.79
CA THR A 151 8.78 18.30 7.96
C THR A 151 7.46 18.42 8.71
N TRP A 152 6.95 17.30 9.24
CA TRP A 152 5.76 17.29 10.07
C TRP A 152 5.99 16.54 11.39
N GLU A 153 5.71 17.21 12.50
CA GLU A 153 5.72 16.67 13.86
C GLU A 153 4.27 16.52 14.38
N HIS A 154 4.05 15.63 15.36
CA HIS A 154 2.75 15.55 16.02
C HIS A 154 2.45 16.85 16.78
N TYR A 155 1.33 17.50 16.46
CA TYR A 155 0.89 18.71 17.17
C TYR A 155 0.73 18.43 18.67
N ALA A 156 1.41 19.23 19.49
CA ALA A 156 1.40 19.13 20.94
C ALA A 156 1.24 20.51 21.57
N ILE A 157 0.45 20.56 22.64
CA ILE A 157 0.31 21.73 23.52
C ILE A 157 1.08 21.40 24.81
N THR A 158 1.96 22.30 25.24
CA THR A 158 2.64 22.18 26.55
C THR A 158 2.15 23.27 27.50
N LYS A 159 2.44 23.15 28.80
CA LYS A 159 2.06 24.18 29.78
C LYS A 159 2.70 25.55 29.47
N ASP A 160 3.86 25.51 28.83
CA ASP A 160 4.72 26.64 28.49
C ASP A 160 4.36 27.26 27.12
N ARG A 161 3.58 26.55 26.30
CA ARG A 161 3.02 27.02 25.02
C ARG A 161 1.56 26.55 24.86
N PRO A 162 0.60 27.20 25.57
CA PRO A 162 -0.81 26.82 25.54
C PRO A 162 -1.47 26.96 24.17
N GLU A 163 -0.95 27.83 23.30
CA GLU A 163 -1.42 28.01 21.92
C GLU A 163 -0.97 26.86 20.98
N GLY A 164 -0.02 26.02 21.43
CA GLY A 164 0.65 25.01 20.63
C GLY A 164 1.85 25.55 19.84
N ALA A 165 2.75 24.66 19.45
CA ALA A 165 3.84 25.00 18.54
C ALA A 165 3.47 24.72 17.08
N ALA A 166 4.03 25.50 16.14
CA ALA A 166 4.03 25.15 14.73
C ALA A 166 4.67 23.76 14.55
N ASN A 167 4.00 22.89 13.81
CA ASN A 167 4.34 21.47 13.67
C ASN A 167 4.42 21.01 12.21
N LEU A 168 4.04 21.86 11.25
CA LEU A 168 4.36 21.74 9.84
C LEU A 168 5.34 22.86 9.50
N LEU A 169 6.55 22.50 9.08
CA LEU A 169 7.63 23.46 8.80
C LEU A 169 8.29 23.15 7.46
N VAL A 170 8.77 24.17 6.76
CA VAL A 170 9.43 24.09 5.47
C VAL A 170 10.81 24.73 5.57
N TYR A 171 11.81 24.00 5.06
CA TYR A 171 13.20 24.43 5.01
C TYR A 171 13.65 24.60 3.57
N ASP A 172 14.47 25.62 3.30
CA ASP A 172 15.32 25.62 2.12
C ASP A 172 16.43 24.57 2.32
N VAL A 173 16.59 23.69 1.33
CA VAL A 173 17.59 22.59 1.36
C VAL A 173 19.00 23.12 1.09
N ALA A 174 19.15 24.23 0.37
CA ALA A 174 20.47 24.78 0.06
C ALA A 174 21.15 25.36 1.31
N THR A 175 20.44 26.17 2.09
CA THR A 175 20.94 26.83 3.31
C THR A 175 20.59 26.13 4.61
N GLY A 176 19.59 25.22 4.62
CA GLY A 176 19.05 24.62 5.83
C GLY A 176 18.17 25.57 6.66
N THR A 177 17.84 26.75 6.15
CA THR A 177 17.06 27.77 6.90
C THR A 177 15.55 27.48 6.90
N GLU A 178 14.87 27.84 8.00
CA GLU A 178 13.42 27.72 8.15
C GLU A 178 12.72 28.88 7.40
N VAL A 179 11.99 28.57 6.34
CA VAL A 179 11.35 29.59 5.47
C VAL A 179 9.84 29.73 5.72
N PHE A 180 9.20 28.71 6.29
CA PHE A 180 7.78 28.74 6.63
C PHE A 180 7.46 27.78 7.79
N ALA A 181 6.56 28.18 8.68
CA ALA A 181 6.12 27.36 9.82
C ALA A 181 4.65 27.62 10.14
N ILE A 182 3.86 26.56 10.34
CA ILE A 182 2.43 26.68 10.69
C ILE A 182 1.93 25.51 11.56
N VAL A 183 0.80 25.73 12.22
CA VAL A 183 0.07 24.70 12.97
C VAL A 183 -0.84 23.91 12.02
N GLN A 184 -0.50 22.65 11.76
CA GLN A 184 -1.34 21.71 11.02
C GLN A 184 -1.79 20.58 11.95
N LYS A 185 -3.02 20.69 12.46
CA LYS A 185 -3.60 19.76 13.45
C LYS A 185 -4.07 18.44 12.84
N ASN A 186 -4.30 18.37 11.52
CA ASN A 186 -4.61 17.10 10.87
C ASN A 186 -3.33 16.31 10.54
N GLN A 187 -3.37 15.00 10.76
CA GLN A 187 -2.31 14.07 10.36
C GLN A 187 -2.54 13.52 8.94
N THR A 188 -3.80 13.37 8.50
CA THR A 188 -4.09 13.06 7.10
C THR A 188 -3.87 14.32 6.26
N ASP A 189 -3.40 14.13 5.03
CA ASP A 189 -3.29 15.21 4.03
C ASP A 189 -2.46 16.42 4.53
N TRP A 190 -1.49 16.16 5.42
CA TRP A 190 -0.60 17.16 6.00
C TRP A 190 0.30 17.84 4.96
N GLN A 191 0.57 17.14 3.85
CA GLN A 191 1.53 17.52 2.81
C GLN A 191 1.06 18.81 2.09
N PRO A 192 1.88 19.87 2.04
CA PRO A 192 1.60 21.03 1.20
C PRO A 192 1.54 20.64 -0.29
N SER A 193 0.67 21.30 -1.03
CA SER A 193 0.66 21.26 -2.49
C SER A 193 1.64 22.30 -3.05
N TRP A 194 2.33 21.92 -4.12
CA TRP A 194 3.29 22.77 -4.83
C TRP A 194 2.99 22.76 -6.33
N SER A 195 3.27 23.86 -7.03
CA SER A 195 3.39 23.84 -8.50
C SER A 195 4.70 23.13 -8.92
N SER A 196 4.73 22.57 -10.14
CA SER A 196 5.90 21.78 -10.59
C SER A 196 7.18 22.60 -10.84
N ASP A 197 7.05 23.92 -11.01
CA ASP A 197 8.16 24.88 -11.08
C ASP A 197 8.56 25.44 -9.69
N GLU A 198 7.76 25.18 -8.66
CA GLU A 198 7.84 25.72 -7.29
C GLU A 198 7.52 27.21 -7.13
N SER A 199 6.93 27.87 -8.14
CA SER A 199 6.47 29.26 -8.02
C SER A 199 5.27 29.44 -7.09
N ILE A 200 4.47 28.41 -6.83
CA ILE A 200 3.28 28.47 -5.98
C ILE A 200 3.33 27.38 -4.90
N PHE A 201 3.20 27.80 -3.66
CA PHE A 201 3.01 26.94 -2.48
C PHE A 201 1.58 27.09 -1.97
N ALA A 202 0.93 25.98 -1.59
CA ALA A 202 -0.43 26.02 -1.08
C ALA A 202 -0.71 24.94 -0.04
N LEU A 203 -1.51 25.28 0.99
CA LEU A 203 -1.96 24.34 2.00
C LEU A 203 -3.40 24.62 2.46
N VAL A 204 -4.02 23.65 3.12
CA VAL A 204 -5.36 23.80 3.71
C VAL A 204 -5.26 23.93 5.23
N VAL A 205 -5.84 25.01 5.77
CA VAL A 205 -5.96 25.28 7.20
C VAL A 205 -7.44 25.48 7.53
N GLY A 206 -8.00 24.64 8.42
CA GLY A 206 -9.41 24.71 8.82
C GLY A 206 -10.46 24.39 7.75
N GLY A 207 -10.05 24.17 6.49
CA GLY A 207 -10.93 24.07 5.32
C GLY A 207 -10.85 25.27 4.38
N GLU A 208 -10.03 26.28 4.70
CA GLU A 208 -9.60 27.32 3.77
C GLU A 208 -8.25 26.91 3.15
N ALA A 209 -8.15 26.95 1.82
CA ALA A 209 -6.89 26.82 1.10
C ALA A 209 -6.20 28.19 0.99
N LEU A 210 -4.96 28.24 1.46
CA LEU A 210 -4.07 29.40 1.46
C LEU A 210 -3.03 29.23 0.35
N PHE A 211 -2.86 30.23 -0.51
CA PHE A 211 -1.84 30.26 -1.55
C PHE A 211 -0.76 31.29 -1.24
N TYR A 212 0.49 30.95 -1.56
CA TYR A 212 1.69 31.77 -1.40
C TYR A 212 2.40 31.80 -2.74
N ASP A 213 2.82 32.98 -3.19
CA ASP A 213 3.43 33.19 -4.50
C ASP A 213 4.92 33.47 -4.30
N LEU A 214 5.75 32.51 -4.69
CA LEU A 214 7.19 32.47 -4.43
C LEU A 214 8.01 33.11 -5.56
N ALA A 215 7.36 33.74 -6.55
CA ALA A 215 8.05 34.38 -7.69
C ALA A 215 8.98 35.54 -7.28
N ALA A 216 8.69 36.21 -6.16
CA ALA A 216 9.55 37.24 -5.54
C ALA A 216 10.69 36.65 -4.68
N GLY A 217 10.79 35.32 -4.58
CA GLY A 217 11.73 34.61 -3.70
C GLY A 217 11.11 34.21 -2.35
N PRO A 218 11.84 33.44 -1.52
CA PRO A 218 11.25 32.78 -0.35
C PRO A 218 10.77 33.76 0.72
N VAL A 219 11.57 34.80 1.00
CA VAL A 219 11.34 35.72 2.14
C VAL A 219 10.03 36.50 1.96
N GLU A 220 9.81 37.09 0.79
CA GLU A 220 8.57 37.82 0.50
C GLU A 220 7.40 36.87 0.22
N GLY A 221 7.65 35.79 -0.52
CA GLY A 221 6.59 34.86 -0.96
C GLY A 221 5.94 34.06 0.18
N PHE A 222 6.68 33.67 1.21
CA PHE A 222 6.13 33.00 2.39
C PHE A 222 5.55 33.97 3.44
N ALA A 223 5.88 35.27 3.38
CA ALA A 223 5.48 36.25 4.40
C ALA A 223 3.97 36.53 4.44
N SER A 224 3.25 36.40 3.32
CA SER A 224 1.80 36.63 3.27
C SER A 224 1.07 35.74 2.28
N THR A 225 -0.19 35.41 2.59
CA THR A 225 -1.06 34.62 1.71
C THR A 225 -1.55 35.49 0.54
N SER A 226 -1.12 35.18 -0.69
CA SER A 226 -1.48 35.93 -1.90
C SER A 226 -2.95 35.74 -2.32
N ARG A 227 -3.51 34.53 -2.15
CA ARG A 227 -4.91 34.20 -2.48
C ARG A 227 -5.50 33.16 -1.52
N LYS A 228 -6.83 33.13 -1.42
CA LYS A 228 -7.59 32.20 -0.56
C LYS A 228 -8.78 31.60 -1.31
N ILE A 229 -9.18 30.38 -0.98
CA ILE A 229 -10.44 29.77 -1.43
C ILE A 229 -10.97 28.77 -0.39
N GLY A 230 -12.29 28.61 -0.29
CA GLY A 230 -12.92 27.62 0.60
C GLY A 230 -13.46 28.23 1.90
N GLY A 231 -13.06 27.68 3.04
CA GLY A 231 -13.58 28.03 4.37
C GLY A 231 -14.64 27.05 4.91
N SER A 232 -15.13 26.12 4.07
CA SER A 232 -15.99 25.02 4.50
C SER A 232 -15.17 23.93 5.20
N ARG A 233 -15.57 23.52 6.41
CA ARG A 233 -14.94 22.42 7.16
C ARG A 233 -14.83 21.16 6.30
N GLY A 234 -13.62 20.62 6.18
CA GLY A 234 -13.34 19.42 5.38
C GLY A 234 -13.11 19.70 3.89
N GLY A 235 -12.99 20.97 3.47
CA GLY A 235 -12.48 21.30 2.15
C GLY A 235 -11.07 20.74 1.93
N MET A 236 -10.75 20.31 0.71
CA MET A 236 -9.44 19.74 0.35
C MET A 236 -8.93 20.38 -0.94
N LEU A 237 -7.62 20.58 -1.04
CA LEU A 237 -6.94 21.13 -2.22
C LEU A 237 -6.09 20.05 -2.90
N SER A 238 -5.99 20.10 -4.22
CA SER A 238 -4.97 19.38 -4.99
C SER A 238 -4.52 20.23 -6.18
N LEU A 239 -3.24 20.63 -6.20
CA LEU A 239 -2.63 21.29 -7.37
C LEU A 239 -2.30 20.25 -8.45
N GLY A 240 -2.56 20.60 -9.71
CA GLY A 240 -2.23 19.77 -10.87
C GLY A 240 -0.76 19.90 -11.25
N PRO A 241 -0.03 18.78 -11.48
CA PRO A 241 1.36 18.82 -11.93
C PRO A 241 1.47 19.22 -13.41
N GLY A 242 2.53 19.91 -13.81
CA GLY A 242 2.78 20.32 -15.19
C GLY A 242 2.96 21.83 -15.34
N ASN A 243 2.36 22.42 -16.38
CA ASN A 243 2.58 23.81 -16.75
C ASN A 243 2.04 24.78 -15.69
N SER A 244 2.89 25.70 -15.22
CA SER A 244 2.45 26.88 -14.46
C SER A 244 1.99 28.02 -15.38
N PRO A 245 0.98 28.84 -15.00
CA PRO A 245 0.17 28.72 -13.80
C PRO A 245 -0.71 27.45 -13.78
N PRO A 246 -0.71 26.68 -12.67
CA PRO A 246 -1.29 25.35 -12.61
C PRO A 246 -2.82 25.38 -12.61
N TYR A 247 -3.41 24.28 -13.07
CA TYR A 247 -4.79 23.96 -12.71
C TYR A 247 -4.84 23.45 -11.27
N LEU A 248 -5.96 23.65 -10.59
CA LEU A 248 -6.17 23.13 -9.25
C LEU A 248 -7.59 22.62 -9.05
N ALA A 249 -7.73 21.63 -8.20
CA ALA A 249 -8.99 21.07 -7.76
C ALA A 249 -9.23 21.44 -6.30
N PHE A 250 -10.41 21.96 -6.01
CA PHE A 250 -10.88 22.20 -4.65
C PHE A 250 -12.15 21.40 -4.39
N TYR A 251 -12.08 20.51 -3.40
CA TYR A 251 -13.20 19.72 -2.91
C TYR A 251 -13.97 20.50 -1.84
N ILE A 252 -15.30 20.49 -1.96
CA ILE A 252 -16.25 21.10 -1.02
C ILE A 252 -17.21 19.98 -0.57
N PRO A 253 -17.14 19.53 0.69
CA PRO A 253 -18.08 18.57 1.24
C PRO A 253 -19.52 19.07 1.23
N GLY A 254 -20.47 18.20 0.88
CA GLY A 254 -21.89 18.51 0.91
C GLY A 254 -22.41 18.67 2.34
N ALA A 255 -23.16 19.75 2.59
CA ALA A 255 -23.98 19.87 3.80
C ALA A 255 -25.08 18.79 3.83
N LYS A 256 -25.75 18.60 4.97
CA LYS A 256 -26.81 17.57 5.13
C LYS A 256 -27.95 17.77 4.13
N GLY A 257 -27.97 16.97 3.06
CA GLY A 257 -28.96 17.02 1.98
C GLY A 257 -28.48 17.72 0.69
N ALA A 258 -27.34 18.42 0.74
CA ALA A 258 -26.68 19.00 -0.44
C ALA A 258 -25.67 17.98 -1.03
N PRO A 259 -25.40 18.03 -2.35
CA PRO A 259 -24.31 17.26 -2.94
C PRO A 259 -22.95 17.81 -2.50
N SER A 260 -21.95 16.93 -2.43
CA SER A 260 -20.54 17.35 -2.43
C SER A 260 -20.14 17.80 -3.84
N MET A 261 -19.13 18.67 -3.94
CA MET A 261 -18.66 19.20 -5.22
C MET A 261 -17.14 19.21 -5.28
N CYS A 262 -16.56 18.75 -6.39
CA CYS A 262 -15.19 19.09 -6.77
C CYS A 262 -15.22 20.16 -7.86
N LYS A 263 -14.48 21.24 -7.66
CA LYS A 263 -14.39 22.38 -8.58
C LYS A 263 -12.97 22.53 -9.09
N LEU A 264 -12.83 22.62 -10.40
CA LEU A 264 -11.57 22.82 -11.11
C LEU A 264 -11.40 24.30 -11.43
N TYR A 265 -10.23 24.86 -11.14
CA TYR A 265 -9.85 26.24 -11.44
C TYR A 265 -8.51 26.26 -12.18
N LYS A 266 -8.16 27.41 -12.76
CA LYS A 266 -6.81 27.69 -13.25
C LYS A 266 -6.25 28.87 -12.45
N TYR A 267 -5.13 28.68 -11.76
CA TYR A 267 -4.50 29.78 -11.03
C TYR A 267 -4.11 30.91 -12.01
N PRO A 268 -4.23 32.21 -11.66
CA PRO A 268 -4.72 32.80 -10.41
C PRO A 268 -6.24 33.04 -10.35
N ALA A 269 -7.01 32.55 -11.33
CA ALA A 269 -8.45 32.77 -11.49
C ALA A 269 -9.28 31.85 -10.57
N LEU A 270 -9.39 32.24 -9.29
CA LEU A 270 -10.05 31.47 -8.23
C LEU A 270 -11.48 31.96 -7.89
N GLY A 271 -12.02 32.91 -8.66
CA GLY A 271 -13.36 33.44 -8.44
C GLY A 271 -14.45 32.38 -8.64
N GLN A 272 -15.58 32.49 -7.93
CA GLN A 272 -16.65 31.49 -7.96
C GLN A 272 -17.24 31.24 -9.37
N ASN A 273 -17.19 32.24 -10.25
CA ASN A 273 -17.64 32.16 -11.65
C ASN A 273 -16.50 31.80 -12.64
N GLN A 274 -15.30 31.47 -12.13
CA GLN A 274 -14.10 31.14 -12.92
C GLN A 274 -13.76 29.64 -12.86
N THR A 275 -14.73 28.79 -12.46
CA THR A 275 -14.58 27.33 -12.49
C THR A 275 -14.47 26.82 -13.93
N VAL A 276 -13.37 26.15 -14.23
CA VAL A 276 -13.10 25.47 -15.52
C VAL A 276 -14.01 24.26 -15.69
N ALA A 277 -14.23 23.51 -14.60
CA ALA A 277 -15.11 22.34 -14.55
C ALA A 277 -15.69 22.20 -13.13
N CYS A 278 -16.87 21.60 -13.00
CA CYS A 278 -17.49 21.31 -11.71
C CYS A 278 -18.18 19.94 -11.78
N LYS A 279 -17.81 19.02 -10.87
CA LYS A 279 -18.44 17.71 -10.74
C LYS A 279 -19.09 17.62 -9.36
N SER A 280 -20.41 17.52 -9.33
CA SER A 280 -21.19 17.23 -8.13
C SER A 280 -21.45 15.74 -7.98
N PHE A 281 -21.48 15.25 -6.75
CA PHE A 281 -21.85 13.89 -6.39
C PHE A 281 -22.44 13.86 -4.97
N PHE A 282 -23.41 12.97 -4.76
CA PHE A 282 -23.87 12.61 -3.41
C PHE A 282 -23.00 11.47 -2.89
N GLN A 283 -23.11 11.14 -1.59
CA GLN A 283 -22.44 9.99 -0.99
C GLN A 283 -20.89 10.02 -1.18
N ALA A 284 -20.25 11.06 -0.66
CA ALA A 284 -18.79 11.15 -0.58
C ALA A 284 -18.37 11.74 0.77
N ASP A 285 -18.06 10.84 1.71
CA ASP A 285 -17.55 11.20 3.03
C ASP A 285 -16.02 11.47 2.95
N ARG A 286 -15.33 10.86 1.97
CA ARG A 286 -13.92 11.10 1.62
C ARG A 286 -13.73 11.14 0.10
N VAL A 287 -12.72 11.88 -0.38
CA VAL A 287 -12.36 11.98 -1.81
C VAL A 287 -10.84 12.00 -1.99
N GLU A 288 -10.30 11.08 -2.78
CA GLU A 288 -8.90 11.10 -3.25
C GLU A 288 -8.83 11.79 -4.62
N MET A 289 -7.92 12.76 -4.78
CA MET A 289 -7.74 13.55 -6.00
C MET A 289 -6.46 13.13 -6.74
N LEU A 290 -6.61 12.39 -7.84
CA LEU A 290 -5.54 11.75 -8.60
C LEU A 290 -5.35 12.42 -9.97
N TRP A 291 -4.35 13.28 -10.10
CA TRP A 291 -4.01 13.92 -11.39
C TRP A 291 -3.21 13.01 -12.32
N ASN A 292 -3.40 13.18 -13.63
CA ASN A 292 -2.46 12.65 -14.63
C ASN A 292 -1.15 13.45 -14.62
N LYS A 293 -0.05 12.84 -15.10
CA LYS A 293 1.30 13.45 -15.08
C LYS A 293 1.40 14.82 -15.80
N ARG A 294 0.45 15.11 -16.68
CA ARG A 294 0.35 16.38 -17.46
C ARG A 294 -0.54 17.45 -16.82
N GLY A 295 -1.23 17.16 -15.72
CA GLY A 295 -2.20 18.08 -15.09
C GLY A 295 -3.39 18.43 -15.97
N SER A 296 -3.66 17.64 -17.02
CA SER A 296 -4.72 17.88 -17.99
C SER A 296 -6.02 17.14 -17.66
N GLY A 297 -5.94 16.13 -16.81
CA GLY A 297 -7.05 15.30 -16.36
C GLY A 297 -6.87 14.84 -14.91
N LEU A 298 -7.98 14.69 -14.21
CA LEU A 298 -8.09 14.40 -12.79
C LEU A 298 -9.12 13.28 -12.59
N LEU A 299 -8.75 12.26 -11.82
CA LEU A 299 -9.68 11.26 -11.30
C LEU A 299 -10.03 11.60 -9.85
N LEU A 300 -11.29 11.41 -9.50
CA LEU A 300 -11.81 11.52 -8.14
C LEU A 300 -12.26 10.13 -7.71
N LEU A 301 -11.60 9.54 -6.72
CA LEU A 301 -12.11 8.34 -6.04
C LEU A 301 -12.90 8.81 -4.82
N THR A 302 -14.23 8.71 -4.90
CA THR A 302 -15.15 9.08 -3.81
C THR A 302 -15.51 7.84 -3.02
N SER A 303 -15.65 7.95 -1.69
CA SER A 303 -16.11 6.85 -0.83
C SER A 303 -17.06 7.31 0.28
N THR A 304 -18.03 6.47 0.65
CA THR A 304 -18.73 6.56 1.95
C THR A 304 -18.19 5.58 2.97
N GLU A 305 -18.42 5.87 4.25
CA GLU A 305 -18.09 4.96 5.35
C GLU A 305 -19.22 3.96 5.66
N VAL A 306 -20.48 4.34 5.38
CA VAL A 306 -21.67 3.50 5.52
C VAL A 306 -22.64 3.85 4.39
N ASP A 307 -23.15 2.84 3.68
CA ASP A 307 -24.23 3.08 2.72
C ASP A 307 -25.58 3.25 3.43
N LYS A 308 -26.25 4.34 3.10
CA LYS A 308 -27.56 4.73 3.64
C LYS A 308 -28.71 3.90 3.06
N SER A 309 -28.47 3.13 1.99
CA SER A 309 -29.43 2.12 1.52
C SER A 309 -29.44 0.85 2.38
N GLY A 310 -28.35 0.59 3.11
CA GLY A 310 -28.12 -0.65 3.86
C GLY A 310 -27.57 -1.81 3.02
N ALA A 311 -27.41 -1.68 1.70
CA ALA A 311 -26.90 -2.74 0.83
C ALA A 311 -25.45 -3.15 1.14
N SER A 312 -24.59 -2.20 1.55
CA SER A 312 -23.19 -2.47 1.86
C SER A 312 -22.75 -1.92 3.22
N TYR A 313 -22.28 -2.82 4.10
CA TYR A 313 -21.66 -2.46 5.39
C TYR A 313 -20.35 -1.68 5.24
N TYR A 314 -19.66 -1.83 4.11
CA TYR A 314 -18.37 -1.19 3.81
C TYR A 314 -18.48 0.13 3.04
N GLY A 315 -19.70 0.69 2.93
CA GLY A 315 -19.97 1.86 2.11
C GLY A 315 -19.85 1.59 0.61
N ASN A 316 -19.95 2.67 -0.17
CA ASN A 316 -19.92 2.66 -1.62
C ASN A 316 -18.69 3.44 -2.12
N GLN A 317 -18.17 3.09 -3.29
CA GLN A 317 -17.05 3.77 -3.95
C GLN A 317 -17.37 4.03 -5.43
N ALA A 318 -17.05 5.24 -5.89
CA ALA A 318 -17.20 5.61 -7.29
C ALA A 318 -15.95 6.33 -7.80
N VAL A 319 -15.69 6.22 -9.10
CA VAL A 319 -14.63 6.96 -9.79
C VAL A 319 -15.27 7.97 -10.73
N HIS A 320 -14.91 9.24 -10.59
CA HIS A 320 -15.28 10.29 -11.54
C HIS A 320 -14.04 10.83 -12.25
N PHE A 321 -14.23 11.41 -13.43
CA PHE A 321 -13.18 12.06 -14.20
C PHE A 321 -13.54 13.53 -14.44
N MET A 322 -12.54 14.41 -14.43
CA MET A 322 -12.62 15.81 -14.78
C MET A 322 -11.44 16.21 -15.67
N ALA A 323 -11.70 16.91 -16.77
CA ALA A 323 -10.67 17.44 -17.66
C ALA A 323 -10.52 18.96 -17.52
N THR A 324 -9.31 19.44 -17.78
CA THR A 324 -8.99 20.88 -17.89
C THR A 324 -9.66 21.59 -19.07
N LYS A 325 -10.43 20.86 -19.89
CA LYS A 325 -11.28 21.40 -20.97
C LYS A 325 -12.72 21.71 -20.54
N GLY A 326 -13.13 21.30 -19.34
CA GLY A 326 -14.52 21.38 -18.87
C GLY A 326 -15.25 20.03 -18.81
N ASP A 327 -14.79 19.02 -19.56
CA ASP A 327 -15.41 17.69 -19.59
C ASP A 327 -15.43 17.06 -18.20
N THR A 328 -16.57 16.49 -17.79
CA THR A 328 -16.64 15.64 -16.57
C THR A 328 -17.46 14.38 -16.83
N CYS A 329 -17.00 13.26 -16.28
CA CYS A 329 -17.61 11.95 -16.47
C CYS A 329 -17.71 11.17 -15.15
N SER A 330 -18.51 10.11 -15.12
CA SER A 330 -18.49 9.07 -14.09
C SER A 330 -18.00 7.80 -14.76
N VAL A 331 -16.93 7.18 -14.27
CA VAL A 331 -16.31 6.01 -14.92
C VAL A 331 -17.24 4.80 -14.75
N PRO A 332 -17.71 4.17 -15.84
CA PRO A 332 -18.58 3.00 -15.74
C PRO A 332 -17.79 1.76 -15.33
N LEU A 333 -18.14 1.16 -14.20
CA LEU A 333 -17.50 -0.06 -13.70
C LEU A 333 -18.39 -1.27 -14.02
N SER A 334 -17.92 -2.18 -14.87
CA SER A 334 -18.73 -3.31 -15.38
C SER A 334 -18.95 -4.48 -14.40
N LYS A 335 -18.68 -4.30 -13.10
CA LYS A 335 -18.78 -5.33 -12.06
C LYS A 335 -19.02 -4.66 -10.71
N GLU A 336 -19.99 -5.16 -9.97
CA GLU A 336 -20.35 -4.64 -8.65
C GLU A 336 -19.29 -4.97 -7.59
N GLY A 337 -19.12 -4.03 -6.64
CA GLY A 337 -18.21 -4.14 -5.50
C GLY A 337 -17.22 -2.97 -5.41
N PRO A 338 -16.31 -2.99 -4.42
CA PRO A 338 -15.42 -1.88 -4.11
C PRO A 338 -14.35 -1.61 -5.19
N VAL A 339 -13.75 -0.42 -5.14
CA VAL A 339 -12.62 -0.01 -5.97
C VAL A 339 -11.33 -0.19 -5.18
N HIS A 340 -10.53 -1.19 -5.55
CA HIS A 340 -9.29 -1.57 -4.86
C HIS A 340 -8.10 -0.69 -5.27
N SER A 341 -8.07 -0.25 -6.52
CA SER A 341 -6.99 0.58 -7.04
C SER A 341 -7.41 1.44 -8.23
N VAL A 342 -6.93 2.68 -8.27
CA VAL A 342 -6.98 3.59 -9.42
C VAL A 342 -5.57 4.10 -9.67
N LYS A 343 -5.03 4.00 -10.89
CA LYS A 343 -3.74 4.59 -11.27
C LYS A 343 -3.75 5.14 -12.69
N TRP A 344 -3.16 6.32 -12.87
CA TRP A 344 -2.83 6.88 -14.18
C TRP A 344 -1.63 6.17 -14.80
N SER A 345 -1.65 5.97 -16.12
CA SER A 345 -0.44 5.71 -16.89
C SER A 345 0.46 6.97 -16.87
N PRO A 346 1.79 6.84 -16.70
CA PRO A 346 2.73 7.95 -16.86
C PRO A 346 2.68 8.64 -18.22
N LYS A 347 2.20 7.96 -19.28
CA LYS A 347 1.93 8.56 -20.61
C LYS A 347 0.72 9.53 -20.59
N ALA A 348 0.01 9.61 -19.46
CA ALA A 348 -1.04 10.58 -19.12
C ALA A 348 -2.29 10.61 -20.02
N ASN A 349 -2.42 9.63 -20.92
CA ASN A 349 -3.53 9.42 -21.85
C ASN A 349 -4.56 8.37 -21.37
N GLU A 350 -4.18 7.52 -20.41
CA GLU A 350 -4.90 6.30 -20.03
C GLU A 350 -4.79 6.05 -18.52
N PHE A 351 -5.76 5.35 -17.94
CA PHE A 351 -5.73 4.95 -16.53
C PHE A 351 -6.31 3.54 -16.33
N VAL A 352 -5.85 2.85 -15.28
CA VAL A 352 -6.35 1.52 -14.88
C VAL A 352 -7.20 1.64 -13.63
N VAL A 353 -8.27 0.85 -13.58
CA VAL A 353 -9.10 0.65 -12.38
C VAL A 353 -9.17 -0.84 -12.07
N VAL A 354 -8.95 -1.20 -10.81
CA VAL A 354 -9.13 -2.55 -10.25
C VAL A 354 -10.33 -2.50 -9.30
N TYR A 355 -11.40 -3.25 -9.60
CA TYR A 355 -12.71 -3.06 -8.98
C TYR A 355 -13.55 -4.35 -8.90
N GLY A 356 -14.62 -4.28 -8.11
CA GLY A 356 -15.60 -5.34 -7.93
C GLY A 356 -15.22 -6.36 -6.86
N PHE A 357 -16.18 -7.20 -6.46
CA PHE A 357 -15.94 -8.28 -5.50
C PHE A 357 -14.93 -9.31 -6.03
N MET A 358 -14.14 -9.90 -5.12
CA MET A 358 -13.08 -10.85 -5.46
C MET A 358 -13.65 -12.15 -6.06
N PRO A 359 -13.09 -12.70 -7.16
CA PRO A 359 -11.95 -12.20 -7.94
C PRO A 359 -12.26 -10.89 -8.67
N SER A 360 -11.42 -9.87 -8.46
CA SER A 360 -11.68 -8.51 -8.94
C SER A 360 -11.43 -8.39 -10.45
N LYS A 361 -12.17 -7.48 -11.06
CA LYS A 361 -11.97 -7.08 -12.45
C LYS A 361 -10.88 -6.00 -12.51
N ALA A 362 -10.12 -5.97 -13.60
CA ALA A 362 -9.23 -4.86 -13.90
C ALA A 362 -9.38 -4.45 -15.36
N ALA A 363 -9.53 -3.15 -15.62
CA ALA A 363 -9.71 -2.61 -16.97
C ALA A 363 -8.90 -1.32 -17.17
N LEU A 364 -8.42 -1.13 -18.40
CA LEU A 364 -7.72 0.05 -18.88
C LEU A 364 -8.71 0.98 -19.59
N TYR A 365 -8.71 2.26 -19.24
CA TYR A 365 -9.66 3.27 -19.71
C TYR A 365 -8.95 4.43 -20.42
N ASN A 366 -9.63 5.03 -21.40
CA ASN A 366 -9.18 6.26 -22.09
C ASN A 366 -9.64 7.54 -21.38
N LEU A 367 -9.22 8.72 -21.87
CA LEU A 367 -9.68 10.02 -21.35
C LEU A 367 -11.19 10.32 -21.52
N LYS A 368 -11.95 9.50 -22.24
CA LYS A 368 -13.43 9.59 -22.31
C LYS A 368 -14.13 8.69 -21.28
N CYS A 369 -13.35 7.88 -20.55
CA CYS A 369 -13.80 6.79 -19.68
C CYS A 369 -14.40 5.57 -20.41
N ASP A 370 -14.07 5.36 -21.68
CA ASP A 370 -14.34 4.09 -22.38
C ASP A 370 -13.28 3.05 -22.01
N VAL A 371 -13.66 1.76 -21.94
CA VAL A 371 -12.72 0.65 -21.74
C VAL A 371 -11.94 0.38 -23.04
N ILE A 372 -10.61 0.51 -22.98
CA ILE A 372 -9.67 0.18 -24.05
C ILE A 372 -9.35 -1.33 -24.07
N PHE A 373 -9.18 -1.89 -22.89
CA PHE A 373 -8.78 -3.29 -22.69
C PHE A 373 -9.25 -3.81 -21.34
N ASP A 374 -9.62 -5.08 -21.30
CA ASP A 374 -10.12 -5.79 -20.14
C ASP A 374 -9.10 -6.89 -19.78
N PHE A 375 -8.50 -6.79 -18.58
CA PHE A 375 -7.55 -7.78 -18.10
C PHE A 375 -8.26 -9.02 -17.49
N GLY A 376 -9.59 -9.11 -17.59
CA GLY A 376 -10.42 -10.20 -17.07
C GLY A 376 -10.66 -10.10 -15.55
N GLU A 377 -10.78 -11.26 -14.90
CA GLU A 377 -10.92 -11.36 -13.44
C GLU A 377 -9.73 -12.08 -12.80
N GLY A 378 -9.36 -11.69 -11.58
CA GLY A 378 -8.30 -12.37 -10.84
C GLY A 378 -8.19 -11.97 -9.36
N PRO A 379 -7.36 -12.67 -8.57
CA PRO A 379 -7.12 -12.36 -7.16
C PRO A 379 -6.13 -11.19 -7.02
N ARG A 380 -6.55 -9.98 -7.43
CA ARG A 380 -5.73 -8.75 -7.46
C ARG A 380 -6.40 -7.58 -6.75
N ASN A 381 -5.62 -6.73 -6.10
CA ASN A 381 -6.09 -5.51 -5.42
C ASN A 381 -5.23 -4.28 -5.72
N CYS A 382 -4.07 -4.43 -6.35
CA CYS A 382 -3.17 -3.33 -6.68
C CYS A 382 -2.80 -3.33 -8.16
N ALA A 383 -2.53 -2.14 -8.69
CA ALA A 383 -1.97 -1.94 -10.02
C ALA A 383 -0.77 -0.97 -9.95
N TYR A 384 0.28 -1.24 -10.73
CA TYR A 384 1.51 -0.44 -10.76
C TYR A 384 2.04 -0.33 -12.19
N PHE A 385 1.92 0.84 -12.82
CA PHE A 385 2.65 1.13 -14.07
C PHE A 385 4.14 1.33 -13.77
N ASN A 386 5.02 0.89 -14.66
CA ASN A 386 6.43 1.30 -14.64
C ASN A 386 6.56 2.79 -15.00
N PRO A 387 7.69 3.48 -14.74
CA PRO A 387 7.85 4.93 -14.93
C PRO A 387 7.52 5.44 -16.35
N PHE A 388 7.64 4.57 -17.36
CA PHE A 388 7.34 4.87 -18.76
C PHE A 388 5.87 4.60 -19.14
N GLY A 389 5.15 3.77 -18.41
CA GLY A 389 3.78 3.35 -18.75
C GLY A 389 3.68 2.39 -19.93
N ASN A 390 4.74 1.64 -20.25
CA ASN A 390 4.72 0.56 -21.24
C ASN A 390 4.56 -0.84 -20.60
N LEU A 391 4.86 -0.96 -19.31
CA LEU A 391 4.58 -2.13 -18.49
C LEU A 391 3.59 -1.79 -17.37
N ILE A 392 2.72 -2.74 -17.04
CA ILE A 392 1.86 -2.70 -15.86
C ILE A 392 1.99 -4.02 -15.09
N VAL A 393 2.16 -3.91 -13.77
CA VAL A 393 1.97 -5.01 -12.83
C VAL A 393 0.56 -4.94 -12.27
N LEU A 394 -0.16 -6.07 -12.32
CA LEU A 394 -1.41 -6.29 -11.60
C LEU A 394 -1.15 -7.33 -10.50
N ALA A 395 -1.41 -6.97 -9.24
CA ALA A 395 -0.95 -7.75 -8.09
C ALA A 395 -2.02 -7.95 -7.01
N GLY A 396 -1.93 -9.07 -6.30
CA GLY A 396 -2.74 -9.41 -5.13
C GLY A 396 -1.90 -9.48 -3.87
N PHE A 397 -1.81 -8.37 -3.13
CA PHE A 397 -0.95 -8.22 -1.94
C PHE A 397 -1.73 -8.16 -0.61
N GLY A 398 -1.02 -8.38 0.50
CA GLY A 398 -1.62 -8.42 1.84
C GLY A 398 -2.41 -9.71 2.10
N ASN A 399 -3.74 -9.64 2.06
CA ASN A 399 -4.62 -10.78 2.37
C ASN A 399 -4.78 -11.76 1.19
N LEU A 400 -4.21 -11.42 0.03
CA LEU A 400 -4.24 -12.20 -1.21
C LEU A 400 -2.93 -13.02 -1.36
N PRO A 401 -2.93 -14.10 -2.16
CA PRO A 401 -1.84 -15.10 -2.15
C PRO A 401 -0.51 -14.65 -2.79
N GLY A 402 -0.31 -13.36 -3.05
CA GLY A 402 0.92 -12.82 -3.64
C GLY A 402 1.04 -13.05 -5.15
N ALA A 403 -0.07 -13.21 -5.87
CA ALA A 403 -0.04 -13.34 -7.33
C ALA A 403 0.35 -11.99 -7.96
N VAL A 404 1.31 -12.01 -8.90
CA VAL A 404 1.83 -10.82 -9.59
C VAL A 404 1.89 -11.12 -11.08
N GLU A 405 1.09 -10.40 -11.87
CA GLU A 405 1.07 -10.49 -13.32
C GLU A 405 1.75 -9.27 -13.94
N VAL A 406 2.72 -9.48 -14.83
CA VAL A 406 3.36 -8.42 -15.61
C VAL A 406 2.78 -8.43 -17.02
N TRP A 407 2.28 -7.28 -17.48
CA TRP A 407 1.65 -7.11 -18.78
C TRP A 407 2.35 -6.02 -19.62
N ASP A 408 2.50 -6.29 -20.91
CA ASP A 408 2.86 -5.30 -21.94
C ASP A 408 1.61 -4.48 -22.28
N VAL A 409 1.63 -3.18 -21.98
CA VAL A 409 0.47 -2.30 -22.20
C VAL A 409 0.23 -2.06 -23.70
N GLY A 410 1.29 -1.99 -24.50
CA GLY A 410 1.20 -1.73 -25.94
C GLY A 410 0.70 -2.94 -26.72
N LYS A 411 1.21 -4.14 -26.42
CA LYS A 411 0.80 -5.40 -27.06
C LYS A 411 -0.44 -6.03 -26.42
N ARG A 412 -0.82 -5.60 -25.21
CA ARG A 412 -1.94 -6.14 -24.41
C ARG A 412 -1.76 -7.62 -24.04
N GLU A 413 -0.50 -8.05 -23.89
CA GLU A 413 -0.12 -9.44 -23.59
C GLU A 413 0.46 -9.56 -22.18
N ARG A 414 0.16 -10.66 -21.48
CA ARG A 414 0.80 -11.00 -20.20
C ARG A 414 2.19 -11.60 -20.46
N ILE A 415 3.24 -10.92 -20.03
CA ILE A 415 4.64 -11.35 -20.15
C ILE A 415 4.98 -12.41 -19.12
N ALA A 416 4.60 -12.18 -17.86
CA ALA A 416 4.95 -13.03 -16.73
C ALA A 416 3.80 -13.16 -15.73
N ASN A 417 3.79 -14.27 -14.99
CA ASN A 417 2.95 -14.48 -13.82
C ASN A 417 3.81 -15.18 -12.76
N ILE A 418 4.04 -14.49 -11.64
CA ILE A 418 4.92 -14.94 -10.55
C ILE A 418 4.21 -14.85 -9.21
N LYS A 419 4.79 -15.46 -8.17
CA LYS A 419 4.25 -15.44 -6.81
C LYS A 419 5.21 -14.76 -5.83
N CYS A 420 4.87 -13.52 -5.46
CA CYS A 420 5.52 -12.72 -4.42
C CYS A 420 4.63 -12.77 -3.16
N ALA A 421 4.74 -13.87 -2.40
CA ALA A 421 4.02 -14.04 -1.14
C ALA A 421 4.43 -12.95 -0.11
N ASP A 422 3.58 -12.74 0.89
CA ASP A 422 3.81 -11.88 2.07
C ASP A 422 4.26 -10.43 1.77
N THR A 423 4.07 -9.96 0.54
CA THR A 423 4.49 -8.62 0.10
C THR A 423 3.56 -7.56 0.68
N THR A 424 4.15 -6.56 1.35
CA THR A 424 3.46 -5.42 1.95
C THR A 424 3.72 -4.12 1.20
N HIS A 425 4.86 -4.03 0.48
CA HIS A 425 5.31 -2.88 -0.28
C HIS A 425 5.84 -3.34 -1.66
N PHE A 426 5.56 -2.53 -2.70
CA PHE A 426 6.02 -2.73 -4.07
C PHE A 426 6.43 -1.38 -4.66
N GLU A 427 7.58 -1.32 -5.33
CA GLU A 427 8.02 -0.14 -6.09
C GLU A 427 8.75 -0.54 -7.38
N TRP A 428 8.47 0.14 -8.49
CA TRP A 428 9.25 0.00 -9.72
C TRP A 428 10.59 0.73 -9.57
N HIS A 429 11.65 0.11 -10.06
CA HIS A 429 12.97 0.71 -10.19
C HIS A 429 12.96 1.80 -11.29
N PRO A 430 13.73 2.89 -11.17
CA PRO A 430 13.73 4.01 -12.12
C PRO A 430 13.95 3.65 -13.60
N ASN A 431 14.72 2.59 -13.90
CA ASN A 431 14.91 2.11 -15.28
C ASN A 431 13.65 1.47 -15.91
N GLY A 432 12.58 1.25 -15.11
CA GLY A 432 11.32 0.66 -15.55
C GLY A 432 11.37 -0.80 -15.97
N GLU A 433 12.51 -1.49 -15.83
CA GLU A 433 12.65 -2.91 -16.10
C GLU A 433 12.55 -3.78 -14.84
N TRP A 434 12.99 -3.25 -13.70
CA TRP A 434 13.02 -4.00 -12.44
C TRP A 434 12.00 -3.46 -11.44
N PHE A 435 11.63 -4.27 -10.46
CA PHE A 435 10.80 -3.83 -9.33
C PHE A 435 11.25 -4.53 -8.05
N VAL A 436 11.02 -3.87 -6.92
CA VAL A 436 11.23 -4.44 -5.59
C VAL A 436 9.89 -4.85 -4.98
N THR A 437 9.88 -6.01 -4.32
CA THR A 437 8.81 -6.42 -3.40
C THR A 437 9.41 -6.56 -2.01
N ALA A 438 8.80 -5.98 -0.99
CA ALA A 438 9.27 -6.09 0.38
C ALA A 438 8.18 -6.53 1.35
N THR A 439 8.60 -7.23 2.39
CA THR A 439 7.78 -7.64 3.54
C THR A 439 8.22 -6.81 4.74
N THR A 440 7.37 -5.88 5.15
CA THR A 440 7.69 -4.82 6.12
C THR A 440 6.79 -4.85 7.35
N ALA A 441 7.40 -4.62 8.50
CA ALA A 441 6.74 -4.36 9.76
C ALA A 441 6.22 -2.90 9.81
N PRO A 442 5.19 -2.60 10.63
CA PRO A 442 4.51 -3.49 11.55
C PRO A 442 3.45 -4.40 10.90
N ARG A 443 3.17 -4.26 9.60
CA ARG A 443 2.07 -4.97 8.91
C ARG A 443 2.29 -6.48 8.87
N LEU A 444 3.50 -6.92 8.54
CA LEU A 444 3.94 -8.32 8.70
C LEU A 444 5.31 -8.33 9.39
N ARG A 445 5.46 -9.19 10.40
CA ARG A 445 6.70 -9.36 11.21
C ARG A 445 7.43 -10.67 10.96
N ILE A 446 6.85 -11.52 10.13
CA ILE A 446 7.40 -12.81 9.70
C ILE A 446 7.96 -12.60 8.29
N SER A 447 9.01 -13.33 7.92
CA SER A 447 9.63 -13.26 6.58
C SER A 447 10.02 -11.85 6.11
N ASN A 448 10.39 -10.95 7.04
CA ASN A 448 10.85 -9.61 6.71
C ASN A 448 12.07 -9.66 5.77
N GLY A 449 12.17 -8.70 4.86
CA GLY A 449 13.17 -8.68 3.80
C GLY A 449 12.63 -8.09 2.50
N PHE A 450 13.46 -8.11 1.46
CA PHE A 450 13.10 -7.61 0.13
C PHE A 450 13.67 -8.48 -1.00
N LYS A 451 13.03 -8.40 -2.15
CA LYS A 451 13.38 -9.14 -3.37
C LYS A 451 13.28 -8.20 -4.57
N VAL A 452 14.29 -8.24 -5.46
CA VAL A 452 14.31 -7.46 -6.70
C VAL A 452 14.11 -8.40 -7.88
N TYR A 453 13.17 -8.07 -8.75
CA TYR A 453 12.79 -8.87 -9.92
C TYR A 453 12.94 -8.07 -11.22
N HIS A 454 13.18 -8.78 -12.32
CA HIS A 454 13.04 -8.29 -13.70
C HIS A 454 11.59 -8.44 -14.19
N TYR A 455 11.14 -7.59 -15.12
CA TYR A 455 9.79 -7.66 -15.71
C TYR A 455 9.45 -9.01 -16.37
N SER A 456 10.45 -9.79 -16.80
CA SER A 456 10.26 -11.16 -17.29
C SER A 456 9.93 -12.19 -16.18
N GLY A 457 9.78 -11.75 -14.93
CA GLY A 457 9.54 -12.60 -13.76
C GLY A 457 10.80 -13.24 -13.15
N ALA A 458 12.00 -12.88 -13.61
CA ALA A 458 13.26 -13.41 -13.07
C ALA A 458 13.61 -12.73 -11.75
N LEU A 459 13.93 -13.51 -10.71
CA LEU A 459 14.45 -13.00 -9.44
C LEU A 459 15.93 -12.63 -9.61
N LEU A 460 16.30 -11.38 -9.37
CA LEU A 460 17.67 -10.88 -9.52
C LEU A 460 18.42 -10.83 -8.17
N HIS A 461 17.72 -10.46 -7.10
CA HIS A 461 18.29 -10.36 -5.76
C HIS A 461 17.24 -10.69 -4.69
N GLU A 462 17.66 -11.31 -3.59
CA GLU A 462 16.86 -11.61 -2.42
C GLU A 462 17.69 -11.36 -1.17
N THR A 463 17.15 -10.57 -0.24
CA THR A 463 17.71 -10.36 1.10
C THR A 463 16.63 -10.65 2.13
N LEU A 464 16.87 -11.64 2.99
CA LEU A 464 16.05 -11.90 4.18
C LEU A 464 16.59 -11.06 5.34
N TRP A 465 15.71 -10.39 6.07
CA TRP A 465 16.12 -9.50 7.16
C TRP A 465 16.49 -10.31 8.43
N PRO A 466 17.53 -9.93 9.20
CA PRO A 466 17.98 -10.68 10.37
C PRO A 466 16.88 -10.91 11.42
N GLN A 467 16.81 -12.13 11.94
CA GLN A 467 15.84 -12.49 12.97
C GLN A 467 16.03 -11.64 14.24
N GLY A 468 14.94 -11.07 14.76
CA GLY A 468 14.98 -10.14 15.90
C GLY A 468 15.14 -8.66 15.51
N GLN A 469 15.31 -8.36 14.22
CA GLN A 469 15.19 -7.00 13.68
C GLN A 469 13.94 -6.91 12.77
N GLU A 470 13.41 -5.69 12.60
CA GLU A 470 12.27 -5.42 11.73
C GLU A 470 12.68 -4.54 10.54
N LEU A 471 12.15 -4.84 9.34
CA LEU A 471 12.27 -3.98 8.17
C LEU A 471 11.09 -3.01 8.15
N LEU A 472 11.35 -1.71 8.31
CA LEU A 472 10.33 -0.67 8.56
C LEU A 472 10.05 0.24 7.36
N GLY A 473 10.92 0.24 6.34
CA GLY A 473 10.77 1.06 5.15
C GLY A 473 11.82 0.73 4.10
N ILE A 474 11.48 0.96 2.84
CA ILE A 474 12.31 0.76 1.67
C ILE A 474 11.85 1.76 0.59
N GLU A 475 12.78 2.33 -0.16
CA GLU A 475 12.50 3.35 -1.18
C GLU A 475 13.63 3.36 -2.22
N TRP A 476 13.32 3.35 -3.51
CA TRP A 476 14.32 3.59 -4.55
C TRP A 476 14.73 5.07 -4.59
N GLN A 477 16.01 5.30 -4.91
CA GLN A 477 16.46 6.62 -5.36
C GLN A 477 15.68 7.01 -6.61
N GLN A 478 14.86 8.05 -6.49
CA GLN A 478 14.12 8.64 -7.61
C GLN A 478 15.09 9.35 -8.57
N TYR A 479 14.65 9.66 -9.78
CA TYR A 479 15.44 10.38 -10.78
C TYR A 479 14.53 11.30 -11.61
N ALA A 480 15.11 12.39 -12.12
CA ALA A 480 14.40 13.30 -13.01
C ALA A 480 13.92 12.61 -14.30
N ASP A 481 12.82 13.12 -14.86
CA ASP A 481 12.23 12.61 -16.10
C ASP A 481 13.24 12.58 -17.26
N ASN A 482 13.22 11.47 -18.01
CA ASN A 482 14.13 11.16 -19.13
C ASN A 482 15.59 10.87 -18.76
N THR A 483 15.94 10.70 -17.47
CA THR A 483 17.27 10.20 -17.07
C THR A 483 17.53 8.77 -17.59
N TYR A 484 16.48 7.94 -17.60
CA TYR A 484 16.49 6.60 -18.19
C TYR A 484 15.69 6.60 -19.49
N ALA A 485 16.13 5.79 -20.47
CA ALA A 485 15.41 5.56 -21.73
C ALA A 485 14.27 4.53 -21.56
N GLU A 486 13.21 4.63 -22.38
CA GLU A 486 12.10 3.66 -22.34
C GLU A 486 12.60 2.24 -22.71
N PRO A 487 12.43 1.23 -21.83
CA PRO A 487 13.04 -0.08 -22.02
C PRO A 487 12.37 -0.89 -23.14
N LYS A 488 13.19 -1.61 -23.90
CA LYS A 488 12.74 -2.44 -25.03
C LYS A 488 12.22 -3.78 -24.52
N ILE A 489 10.90 -3.88 -24.32
CA ILE A 489 10.23 -5.09 -23.84
C ILE A 489 10.48 -6.28 -24.79
N THR A 490 11.22 -7.28 -24.31
CA THR A 490 11.42 -8.56 -25.01
C THR A 490 10.67 -9.70 -24.31
N LYS A 491 10.42 -10.80 -25.05
CA LYS A 491 9.89 -12.05 -24.48
C LYS A 491 10.99 -13.02 -24.01
N ALA A 492 12.25 -12.58 -23.98
CA ALA A 492 13.36 -13.39 -23.50
C ALA A 492 13.26 -13.57 -21.98
N LYS A 493 13.40 -14.81 -21.50
CA LYS A 493 13.49 -15.08 -20.06
C LYS A 493 14.90 -14.73 -19.60
N HIS A 494 15.04 -13.70 -18.78
CA HIS A 494 16.29 -13.45 -18.09
C HIS A 494 16.58 -14.58 -17.10
N GLU A 495 17.85 -14.96 -16.98
CA GLU A 495 18.30 -15.86 -15.93
C GLU A 495 18.19 -15.16 -14.57
N GLY A 496 17.87 -15.92 -13.54
CA GLY A 496 17.65 -15.41 -12.19
C GLY A 496 17.99 -16.45 -11.12
N ILE A 497 18.23 -15.96 -9.91
CA ILE A 497 18.54 -16.80 -8.75
C ILE A 497 17.31 -17.59 -8.28
N LYS A 498 17.54 -18.75 -7.66
CA LYS A 498 16.48 -19.52 -6.99
C LYS A 498 16.21 -18.91 -5.62
N SER A 499 14.94 -18.70 -5.29
CA SER A 499 14.48 -18.24 -3.97
C SER A 499 14.96 -19.21 -2.88
N SER A 500 15.56 -18.66 -1.81
CA SER A 500 16.04 -19.40 -0.64
C SER A 500 14.92 -19.71 0.37
N GLN A 501 13.81 -18.97 0.33
CA GLN A 501 12.62 -19.27 1.13
C GLN A 501 12.02 -20.64 0.74
N PRO A 502 11.67 -21.51 1.71
CA PRO A 502 11.08 -22.82 1.43
C PRO A 502 9.66 -22.68 0.86
N GLU A 503 9.41 -23.25 -0.33
CA GLU A 503 8.04 -23.37 -0.83
C GLU A 503 7.17 -24.17 0.15
N ALA A 504 6.05 -23.59 0.59
CA ALA A 504 5.06 -24.30 1.40
C ALA A 504 4.60 -25.56 0.65
N SER A 505 4.82 -26.73 1.24
CA SER A 505 4.71 -28.00 0.52
C SER A 505 3.32 -28.20 -0.08
N LYS A 506 3.24 -28.52 -1.38
CA LYS A 506 1.99 -28.75 -2.15
C LYS A 506 1.18 -29.97 -1.68
N LYS A 507 1.59 -30.62 -0.59
CA LYS A 507 0.85 -31.69 0.08
C LYS A 507 -0.30 -31.07 0.89
N ALA A 508 -1.54 -31.43 0.56
CA ALA A 508 -2.71 -30.98 1.31
C ALA A 508 -2.56 -31.28 2.82
N TYR A 509 -2.88 -30.31 3.66
CA TYR A 509 -2.76 -30.43 5.11
C TYR A 509 -3.60 -31.61 5.62
N THR A 510 -2.92 -32.69 5.99
CA THR A 510 -3.55 -33.88 6.56
C THR A 510 -3.66 -33.68 8.06
N PRO A 511 -4.87 -33.59 8.65
CA PRO A 511 -5.04 -33.35 10.08
C PRO A 511 -4.30 -34.38 10.94
N PRO A 512 -3.79 -34.03 12.14
CA PRO A 512 -2.98 -34.92 12.97
C PRO A 512 -3.61 -36.30 13.20
N HIS A 513 -4.93 -36.36 13.38
CA HIS A 513 -5.69 -37.61 13.51
C HIS A 513 -5.55 -38.53 12.28
N LEU A 514 -5.80 -37.99 11.08
CA LEU A 514 -5.66 -38.69 9.80
C LEU A 514 -4.20 -39.03 9.47
N ARG A 515 -3.25 -38.24 9.96
CA ARG A 515 -1.82 -38.51 9.83
C ARG A 515 -1.39 -39.68 10.72
N LEU A 516 -1.76 -39.67 12.01
CA LEU A 516 -1.52 -40.77 12.94
C LEU A 516 -2.15 -42.08 12.44
N LEU A 517 -3.38 -42.03 11.93
CA LEU A 517 -4.07 -43.19 11.37
C LEU A 517 -3.34 -43.78 10.15
N LYS A 518 -2.79 -42.94 9.27
CA LYS A 518 -1.93 -43.36 8.14
C LYS A 518 -0.54 -43.84 8.56
N GLU A 519 -0.05 -43.41 9.74
CA GLU A 519 1.19 -43.87 10.35
C GLU A 519 0.98 -45.12 11.25
N GLY A 520 -0.20 -45.75 11.23
CA GLY A 520 -0.52 -46.96 12.00
C GLY A 520 -0.67 -46.74 13.53
N LYS A 521 -0.74 -45.49 13.97
CA LYS A 521 -0.76 -45.11 15.40
C LYS A 521 -2.20 -44.80 15.84
N ASN A 522 -2.70 -45.49 16.86
CA ASN A 522 -4.04 -45.20 17.40
C ASN A 522 -4.11 -43.74 17.92
N PRO A 523 -4.95 -42.86 17.36
CA PRO A 523 -5.04 -41.45 17.75
C PRO A 523 -5.47 -41.23 19.21
N GLU A 524 -6.21 -42.17 19.82
CA GLU A 524 -6.68 -42.09 21.20
C GLU A 524 -5.54 -41.96 22.23
N LYS A 525 -4.33 -42.45 21.89
CA LYS A 525 -3.13 -42.33 22.74
C LYS A 525 -2.45 -40.95 22.70
N TYR A 526 -2.85 -40.08 21.77
CA TYR A 526 -2.20 -38.79 21.51
C TYR A 526 -3.16 -37.58 21.55
N LEU A 527 -4.47 -37.82 21.62
CA LEU A 527 -5.45 -36.80 21.98
C LEU A 527 -5.54 -36.67 23.51
N PRO A 528 -5.53 -35.46 24.08
CA PRO A 528 -5.82 -35.28 25.50
C PRO A 528 -7.30 -35.62 25.76
N GLN A 529 -7.55 -36.70 26.51
CA GLN A 529 -8.91 -37.05 26.93
C GLN A 529 -9.47 -35.94 27.85
N PRO A 530 -10.76 -35.57 27.71
CA PRO A 530 -11.41 -34.59 28.57
C PRO A 530 -11.71 -35.22 29.95
N THR A 531 -10.72 -35.23 30.84
CA THR A 531 -10.92 -35.62 32.24
C THR A 531 -11.77 -34.58 32.96
N VAL A 532 -13.08 -34.83 33.06
CA VAL A 532 -14.01 -34.05 33.88
C VAL A 532 -13.69 -34.32 35.36
N PRO A 533 -13.32 -33.32 36.18
CA PRO A 533 -13.09 -33.54 37.60
C PRO A 533 -14.41 -33.86 38.32
N GLY A 534 -14.46 -34.98 39.07
CA GLY A 534 -15.57 -35.27 39.98
C GLY A 534 -16.14 -36.70 39.97
N LEU A 535 -15.68 -37.59 39.09
CA LEU A 535 -16.13 -39.00 39.05
C LEU A 535 -14.95 -39.97 39.27
N PRO A 536 -15.10 -41.01 40.11
CA PRO A 536 -14.05 -41.99 40.35
C PRO A 536 -13.87 -42.94 39.16
N ALA A 537 -12.63 -43.36 38.91
CA ALA A 537 -12.31 -44.29 37.82
C ALA A 537 -12.82 -45.71 38.12
N ALA A 538 -13.70 -46.24 37.28
CA ALA A 538 -14.12 -47.64 37.34
C ALA A 538 -13.02 -48.57 36.80
N ALA A 539 -12.66 -49.59 37.58
CA ALA A 539 -11.72 -50.64 37.17
C ALA A 539 -12.35 -51.59 36.12
N PRO A 540 -11.54 -52.24 35.25
CA PRO A 540 -12.06 -53.02 34.13
C PRO A 540 -12.73 -54.33 34.56
N GLY A 541 -14.06 -54.41 34.43
CA GLY A 541 -14.86 -55.61 34.70
C GLY A 541 -15.24 -56.38 33.42
N MET A 542 -14.90 -57.68 33.38
CA MET A 542 -15.22 -58.59 32.27
C MET A 542 -16.71 -59.01 32.28
N GLY A 543 -17.41 -58.87 31.15
CA GLY A 543 -18.80 -59.34 30.96
C GLY A 543 -19.04 -59.94 29.57
N LYS A 544 -19.65 -61.13 29.49
CA LYS A 544 -19.76 -61.91 28.24
C LYS A 544 -21.14 -61.82 27.57
N ASN A 545 -21.13 -61.77 26.23
CA ASN A 545 -22.16 -62.15 25.26
C ASN A 545 -23.55 -62.64 25.75
N LYS A 546 -24.63 -62.01 25.22
CA LYS A 546 -25.75 -62.81 24.64
C LYS A 546 -26.57 -62.08 23.57
N LYS A 547 -27.17 -62.89 22.68
CA LYS A 547 -27.89 -62.52 21.45
C LYS A 547 -29.30 -61.96 21.69
N ARG A 548 -29.76 -61.07 20.78
CA ARG A 548 -31.07 -61.13 20.09
C ARG A 548 -30.90 -60.36 18.76
N ASN A 549 -31.03 -60.93 17.56
CA ASN A 549 -32.03 -61.81 16.92
C ASN A 549 -33.16 -61.04 16.21
N THR A 550 -33.41 -61.42 14.96
CA THR A 550 -34.32 -60.77 14.00
C THR A 550 -35.80 -61.07 14.24
N ASN A 551 -36.68 -60.26 13.65
CA ASN A 551 -37.81 -60.78 12.86
C ASN A 551 -38.40 -59.72 11.90
N SER A 552 -39.09 -60.18 10.85
CA SER A 552 -39.61 -59.34 9.76
C SER A 552 -40.89 -59.91 9.13
N SER A 553 -41.86 -59.05 8.80
CA SER A 553 -43.01 -59.33 7.92
C SER A 553 -43.46 -58.01 7.26
N LYS A 554 -43.39 -57.84 5.93
CA LYS A 554 -44.27 -58.38 4.84
C LYS A 554 -45.62 -57.65 4.73
N ALA A 555 -46.19 -57.34 3.55
CA ALA A 555 -45.73 -57.42 2.14
C ALA A 555 -46.77 -56.76 1.16
N LYS A 556 -46.52 -56.86 -0.17
CA LYS A 556 -47.31 -56.40 -1.36
C LYS A 556 -47.06 -54.92 -1.74
N GLY A 557 -47.01 -54.51 -3.02
CA GLY A 557 -47.10 -55.19 -4.34
C GLY A 557 -47.74 -54.24 -5.39
N ASN A 558 -47.52 -54.31 -6.73
CA ASN A 558 -46.75 -55.23 -7.60
C ASN A 558 -46.59 -54.62 -9.04
N ASN A 559 -45.83 -55.26 -9.96
CA ASN A 559 -45.74 -55.02 -11.44
C ASN A 559 -45.08 -53.69 -11.92
N ASN A 560 -44.48 -53.48 -13.12
CA ASN A 560 -44.13 -54.26 -14.35
C ASN A 560 -43.14 -53.39 -15.23
N ILE A 561 -42.44 -53.79 -16.32
CA ILE A 561 -41.81 -55.05 -16.81
C ILE A 561 -40.91 -54.75 -18.06
N ASN A 562 -39.90 -55.58 -18.40
CA ASN A 562 -39.13 -55.67 -19.69
C ASN A 562 -38.24 -54.45 -20.13
N ASN A 563 -37.20 -54.56 -21.01
CA ASN A 563 -36.60 -55.68 -21.77
C ASN A 563 -35.13 -55.38 -22.24
N LYS A 564 -34.23 -56.39 -22.25
CA LYS A 564 -33.09 -56.68 -23.21
C LYS A 564 -31.96 -55.62 -23.44
N ARG A 565 -30.71 -55.97 -23.83
CA ARG A 565 -30.11 -57.25 -24.30
C ARG A 565 -28.56 -57.35 -24.12
N GLU A 566 -28.05 -58.60 -24.18
CA GLU A 566 -26.69 -59.13 -24.53
C GLU A 566 -25.65 -58.18 -25.21
N ALA A 567 -24.30 -58.30 -25.12
CA ALA A 567 -23.30 -59.23 -24.48
C ALA A 567 -21.88 -58.55 -24.58
N GLY A 568 -20.71 -59.06 -24.09
CA GLY A 568 -20.34 -60.22 -23.26
C GLY A 568 -18.82 -60.52 -23.26
N ASP A 569 -18.40 -61.48 -22.42
CA ASP A 569 -17.11 -62.23 -22.37
C ASP A 569 -15.81 -61.59 -21.78
N ALA A 570 -14.88 -62.45 -21.32
CA ALA A 570 -13.72 -62.07 -20.48
C ALA A 570 -12.54 -63.09 -20.38
N THR A 571 -11.30 -62.61 -20.55
CA THR A 571 -10.00 -63.18 -20.08
C THR A 571 -9.41 -64.40 -20.89
N PRO A 572 -8.28 -65.09 -20.52
CA PRO A 572 -7.09 -65.20 -21.39
C PRO A 572 -6.68 -66.67 -21.73
N PRO A 573 -5.50 -66.94 -22.35
CA PRO A 573 -4.35 -67.42 -21.55
C PRO A 573 -2.92 -67.11 -22.11
N ASP A 574 -1.91 -67.74 -21.48
CA ASP A 574 -0.43 -67.62 -21.60
C ASP A 574 0.25 -68.03 -22.93
N ALA A 575 1.53 -67.63 -23.14
CA ALA A 575 2.70 -68.53 -22.91
C ALA A 575 4.08 -68.01 -23.43
N ALA A 576 5.12 -68.16 -22.59
CA ALA A 576 6.56 -68.38 -22.89
C ALA A 576 7.40 -67.33 -23.69
N ALA A 577 8.75 -67.28 -23.62
CA ALA A 577 9.75 -67.61 -22.58
C ALA A 577 11.18 -67.16 -23.03
N THR A 578 12.19 -67.20 -22.13
CA THR A 578 13.64 -67.45 -22.44
C THR A 578 14.47 -66.29 -23.07
N LEU A 579 15.73 -65.98 -22.71
CA LEU A 579 16.59 -66.14 -21.51
C LEU A 579 17.87 -65.24 -21.67
N VAL A 580 18.80 -65.33 -20.72
CA VAL A 580 20.25 -64.99 -20.79
C VAL A 580 20.66 -63.52 -20.52
N ALA A 581 21.42 -63.37 -19.43
CA ALA A 581 22.53 -62.42 -19.27
C ALA A 581 23.81 -63.23 -18.93
N PRO A 582 25.00 -62.65 -19.07
CA PRO A 582 26.16 -63.05 -18.25
C PRO A 582 26.56 -61.98 -17.22
N ILE A 583 27.50 -62.34 -16.35
CA ILE A 583 27.86 -61.65 -15.10
C ILE A 583 29.36 -61.31 -15.11
N GLU A 584 29.79 -60.47 -14.17
CA GLU A 584 31.01 -60.62 -13.32
C GLU A 584 32.02 -59.45 -13.35
N GLY A 585 32.69 -59.23 -12.21
CA GLY A 585 33.62 -58.12 -11.98
C GLY A 585 33.48 -57.46 -10.61
N LEU A 586 33.99 -58.12 -9.56
CA LEU A 586 34.16 -57.57 -8.21
C LEU A 586 35.61 -57.20 -7.96
N GLU A 587 35.88 -56.15 -7.17
CA GLU A 587 36.91 -56.23 -6.12
C GLU A 587 36.71 -55.15 -5.03
N GLN A 588 37.45 -55.29 -3.92
CA GLN A 588 37.24 -54.56 -2.66
C GLN A 588 38.54 -53.86 -2.23
N GLN A 589 38.43 -52.83 -1.37
CA GLN A 589 39.18 -52.80 -0.10
C GLN A 589 38.67 -51.73 0.88
N GLN A 590 38.78 -52.06 2.17
CA GLN A 590 38.71 -51.17 3.34
C GLN A 590 39.96 -51.45 4.19
N GLU A 591 40.26 -50.54 5.14
CA GLU A 591 41.07 -50.69 6.39
C GLU A 591 42.04 -49.50 6.61
N ILE A 592 42.41 -49.09 7.84
CA ILE A 592 41.65 -49.11 9.12
C ILE A 592 42.11 -47.93 10.02
N ALA A 593 41.45 -47.76 11.17
CA ALA A 593 41.59 -46.63 12.10
C ALA A 593 42.96 -46.46 12.81
N THR A 594 43.17 -45.25 13.36
CA THR A 594 43.54 -45.11 14.79
C THR A 594 42.65 -44.07 15.46
N GLY A 595 42.53 -44.12 16.78
CA GLY A 595 41.69 -43.19 17.56
C GLY A 595 42.07 -43.18 19.04
N SER A 596 41.52 -42.24 19.80
CA SER A 596 41.64 -42.16 21.27
C SER A 596 40.49 -41.32 21.84
N ALA A 597 40.10 -41.56 23.09
CA ALA A 597 38.96 -40.95 23.75
C ALA A 597 39.26 -40.67 25.24
N VAL A 598 38.42 -39.84 25.90
CA VAL A 598 37.95 -40.05 27.30
C VAL A 598 36.87 -39.02 27.71
N THR A 599 35.64 -39.52 27.84
CA THR A 599 34.71 -39.44 28.99
C THR A 599 34.46 -38.15 29.79
N ILE A 600 33.28 -37.53 29.51
CA ILE A 600 32.18 -37.11 30.44
C ILE A 600 32.46 -36.33 31.74
N GLY A 601 31.70 -35.24 31.94
CA GLY A 601 31.23 -34.74 33.24
C GLY A 601 29.80 -34.17 33.12
N GLU A 602 28.93 -34.34 34.13
CA GLU A 602 27.47 -34.07 34.03
C GLU A 602 26.93 -32.90 34.89
N SER A 603 25.92 -32.20 34.33
CA SER A 603 24.76 -31.61 35.06
C SER A 603 25.01 -30.43 36.04
N PRO A 604 23.96 -29.70 36.52
CA PRO A 604 22.51 -29.91 36.35
C PRO A 604 21.71 -28.72 35.74
N ARG A 605 20.42 -28.98 35.44
CA ARG A 605 19.43 -28.00 34.96
C ARG A 605 18.56 -27.43 36.10
N ARG A 606 18.08 -26.18 35.97
CA ARG A 606 16.85 -25.62 36.60
C ARG A 606 16.47 -24.25 35.97
N PRO A 607 15.21 -23.78 36.05
CA PRO A 607 14.08 -24.33 35.29
C PRO A 607 13.41 -23.28 34.36
N VAL A 608 12.79 -23.74 33.25
CA VAL A 608 12.05 -22.85 32.33
C VAL A 608 10.63 -22.57 32.86
N GLN A 609 10.26 -21.29 32.89
CA GLN A 609 8.95 -20.81 33.37
C GLN A 609 7.87 -20.98 32.29
N LYS A 610 6.75 -21.63 32.62
CA LYS A 610 5.62 -21.85 31.67
C LYS A 610 4.80 -20.56 31.48
N GLN A 611 4.70 -20.08 30.24
CA GLN A 611 3.72 -19.03 29.86
C GLN A 611 2.36 -19.64 29.46
N ARG A 612 1.28 -18.88 29.63
CA ARG A 612 -0.10 -19.28 29.28
C ARG A 612 -0.40 -19.03 27.79
N PRO A 613 -1.18 -19.91 27.13
CA PRO A 613 -1.85 -19.56 25.87
C PRO A 613 -3.06 -18.63 26.12
N LEU A 614 -3.40 -17.79 25.13
CA LEU A 614 -4.54 -16.87 25.14
C LEU A 614 -5.78 -17.44 24.39
N PRO A 615 -6.99 -16.86 24.54
CA PRO A 615 -8.26 -17.58 24.27
C PRO A 615 -8.64 -17.76 22.80
N ARG A 616 -9.40 -18.84 22.54
CA ARG A 616 -9.77 -19.32 21.19
C ARG A 616 -11.03 -18.70 20.56
N GLN A 617 -11.61 -17.66 21.17
CA GLN A 617 -12.98 -17.22 20.88
C GLN A 617 -13.20 -16.48 19.55
N GLN A 618 -12.16 -15.92 18.92
CA GLN A 618 -12.33 -15.17 17.67
C GLN A 618 -12.59 -16.03 16.41
N GLN A 619 -12.28 -17.33 16.43
CA GLN A 619 -12.47 -18.20 15.26
C GLN A 619 -13.90 -18.78 15.15
N GLN A 620 -14.61 -18.97 16.26
CA GLN A 620 -15.96 -19.58 16.23
C GLN A 620 -17.02 -18.62 15.66
N HIS A 621 -16.93 -17.32 15.96
CA HIS A 621 -17.82 -16.31 15.37
C HIS A 621 -17.74 -16.25 13.83
N TYR A 622 -16.59 -16.57 13.25
CA TYR A 622 -16.37 -16.52 11.80
C TYR A 622 -17.06 -17.66 11.03
N HIS A 623 -17.23 -18.84 11.62
CA HIS A 623 -17.99 -19.92 10.98
C HIS A 623 -19.51 -19.71 11.10
N GLN A 624 -20.00 -19.21 12.24
CA GLN A 624 -21.43 -18.97 12.45
C GLN A 624 -22.01 -17.93 11.47
N GLN A 625 -21.20 -16.98 11.00
CA GLN A 625 -21.59 -16.02 9.96
C GLN A 625 -21.72 -16.64 8.55
N GLN A 626 -21.03 -17.75 8.26
CA GLN A 626 -21.09 -18.41 6.94
C GLN A 626 -22.37 -19.23 6.74
N GLU A 627 -23.00 -19.72 7.82
CA GLU A 627 -24.26 -20.46 7.75
C GLU A 627 -25.47 -19.52 7.57
N GLN A 628 -25.49 -18.37 8.26
CA GLN A 628 -26.56 -17.38 8.11
C GLN A 628 -26.62 -16.78 6.69
N GLN A 629 -25.50 -16.69 5.98
CA GLN A 629 -25.43 -16.21 4.59
C GLN A 629 -26.16 -17.10 3.58
N LYS A 630 -26.46 -18.37 3.89
CA LYS A 630 -27.21 -19.28 3.00
C LYS A 630 -28.72 -19.27 3.19
N ALA A 631 -29.25 -18.57 4.19
CA ALA A 631 -30.66 -18.69 4.60
C ALA A 631 -31.58 -17.59 4.04
N SER A 632 -31.05 -16.60 3.30
CA SER A 632 -31.81 -15.42 2.85
C SER A 632 -32.12 -15.36 1.34
N GLU A 633 -31.66 -16.34 0.55
CA GLU A 633 -31.92 -16.39 -0.90
C GLU A 633 -33.28 -17.05 -1.26
N LEU A 634 -34.41 -16.53 -0.72
CA LEU A 634 -35.74 -16.74 -1.32
C LEU A 634 -36.78 -15.73 -0.80
N GLY A 635 -37.24 -14.79 -1.65
CA GLY A 635 -38.41 -13.95 -1.35
C GLY A 635 -38.44 -12.55 -1.99
N THR A 636 -39.45 -12.29 -2.82
CA THR A 636 -39.88 -10.97 -3.34
C THR A 636 -41.42 -11.03 -3.59
N PRO A 637 -42.18 -9.95 -3.93
CA PRO A 637 -41.78 -8.55 -4.17
C PRO A 637 -42.69 -7.44 -3.55
N ARG A 638 -42.26 -6.16 -3.72
CA ARG A 638 -43.05 -4.90 -3.88
C ARG A 638 -44.08 -4.42 -2.83
N HIS A 639 -43.94 -3.13 -2.46
CA HIS A 639 -44.97 -2.11 -2.72
C HIS A 639 -44.37 -0.67 -2.76
N GLN A 640 -45.18 0.34 -3.10
CA GLN A 640 -44.81 1.76 -3.27
C GLN A 640 -45.65 2.66 -2.34
N ALA A 641 -45.12 3.81 -1.91
CA ALA A 641 -45.89 4.93 -1.35
C ALA A 641 -45.11 6.26 -1.46
N ASN A 642 -45.83 7.39 -1.47
CA ASN A 642 -45.30 8.75 -1.69
C ASN A 642 -45.39 9.66 -0.45
N GLY A 643 -44.56 10.72 -0.45
CA GLY A 643 -44.79 11.99 0.25
C GLY A 643 -44.19 12.14 1.66
N ASN A 644 -44.01 13.33 2.21
CA ASN A 644 -43.81 14.68 1.68
C ASN A 644 -43.60 15.62 2.90
N VAL A 645 -42.64 16.53 2.82
CA VAL A 645 -42.61 17.89 3.45
C VAL A 645 -43.00 18.10 4.94
N ALA A 646 -42.05 18.62 5.72
CA ALA A 646 -42.27 19.66 6.74
C ALA A 646 -40.97 20.45 7.02
N GLN A 647 -41.05 21.75 7.33
CA GLN A 647 -39.91 22.63 7.67
C GLN A 647 -40.15 23.40 8.97
N ASN A 648 -39.08 23.66 9.74
CA ASN A 648 -38.77 24.87 10.53
C ASN A 648 -37.47 24.62 11.36
N ASN A 649 -36.51 25.54 11.56
CA ASN A 649 -36.51 26.92 12.09
C ASN A 649 -36.79 26.99 13.61
N ASN A 650 -36.05 27.70 14.47
CA ASN A 650 -34.73 28.37 14.30
C ASN A 650 -34.09 28.71 15.70
N ALA A 651 -32.80 29.09 15.70
CA ALA A 651 -32.07 29.96 16.67
C ALA A 651 -31.89 29.61 18.18
N ASN A 652 -30.64 29.80 18.66
CA ASN A 652 -30.10 30.42 19.91
C ASN A 652 -30.81 30.21 21.28
N ASN A 653 -30.13 30.17 22.45
CA ASN A 653 -28.99 31.00 22.88
C ASN A 653 -28.09 30.32 23.96
N SER A 654 -27.14 31.06 24.56
CA SER A 654 -25.99 30.52 25.32
C SER A 654 -26.06 30.53 26.87
N SER A 655 -25.09 29.81 27.46
CA SER A 655 -24.40 30.07 28.74
C SER A 655 -25.16 30.00 30.09
N SER A 656 -24.97 28.88 30.80
CA SER A 656 -24.58 28.85 32.23
C SER A 656 -24.02 27.46 32.57
N ASN A 657 -22.85 27.39 33.24
CA ASN A 657 -22.16 26.10 33.45
C ASN A 657 -21.46 25.99 34.81
N SER A 658 -22.10 25.24 35.72
CA SER A 658 -21.50 24.70 36.94
C SER A 658 -22.32 23.52 37.49
N ASN A 659 -23.65 23.59 37.38
CA ASN A 659 -24.58 22.56 37.87
C ASN A 659 -25.10 21.59 36.79
N SER A 660 -24.64 21.71 35.53
CA SER A 660 -25.23 21.02 34.37
C SER A 660 -24.80 19.54 34.22
N ASN A 661 -23.53 19.21 34.50
CA ASN A 661 -22.97 17.88 34.21
C ASN A 661 -23.75 16.74 34.89
N ASN A 662 -24.06 16.86 36.19
CA ASN A 662 -24.74 15.81 36.95
C ASN A 662 -26.14 15.48 36.40
N ASN A 663 -26.92 16.48 35.97
CA ASN A 663 -28.19 16.23 35.29
C ASN A 663 -27.98 15.63 33.90
N SER A 664 -26.98 16.10 33.13
CA SER A 664 -26.69 15.54 31.80
C SER A 664 -26.41 14.03 31.83
N ASP A 665 -25.75 13.54 32.88
CA ASP A 665 -25.44 12.12 33.07
C ASP A 665 -26.58 11.33 33.75
N LYS A 666 -27.39 11.94 34.62
CA LYS A 666 -28.71 11.37 35.02
C LYS A 666 -29.57 11.12 33.77
N ASP A 667 -29.72 12.12 32.89
CA ASP A 667 -30.52 12.03 31.66
C ASP A 667 -29.96 11.02 30.64
N ARG A 668 -28.63 10.85 30.57
CA ARG A 668 -28.01 9.79 29.75
C ARG A 668 -28.33 8.40 30.30
N LYS A 669 -28.26 8.21 31.62
CA LYS A 669 -28.63 6.95 32.27
C LYS A 669 -30.12 6.63 32.08
N ILE A 670 -31.01 7.58 32.35
CA ILE A 670 -32.46 7.44 32.14
C ILE A 670 -32.79 7.02 30.69
N ARG A 671 -32.19 7.69 29.69
CA ARG A 671 -32.36 7.32 28.27
C ARG A 671 -31.78 5.95 27.92
N SER A 672 -30.65 5.56 28.52
CA SER A 672 -30.05 4.23 28.33
C SER A 672 -30.96 3.11 28.89
N VAL A 673 -31.44 3.26 30.13
CA VAL A 673 -32.34 2.28 30.78
C VAL A 673 -33.68 2.20 30.05
N ALA A 674 -34.27 3.33 29.67
CA ALA A 674 -35.50 3.36 28.87
C ALA A 674 -35.35 2.65 27.51
N LYS A 675 -34.18 2.74 26.87
CA LYS A 675 -33.89 1.99 25.64
C LYS A 675 -33.84 0.49 25.90
N LYS A 676 -33.13 0.02 26.94
CA LYS A 676 -33.09 -1.40 27.33
C LYS A 676 -34.50 -1.97 27.51
N LEU A 677 -35.37 -1.25 28.24
CA LEU A 677 -36.77 -1.63 28.47
C LEU A 677 -37.60 -1.66 27.18
N SER A 678 -37.37 -0.73 26.24
CA SER A 678 -38.00 -0.76 24.92
C SER A 678 -37.60 -1.98 24.10
N ASP A 679 -36.32 -2.36 24.14
CA ASP A 679 -35.81 -3.54 23.42
C ASP A 679 -36.28 -4.85 24.09
N ILE A 680 -36.39 -4.92 25.42
CA ILE A 680 -37.03 -6.03 26.14
C ILE A 680 -38.51 -6.17 25.76
N LYS A 681 -39.26 -5.06 25.65
CA LYS A 681 -40.68 -5.10 25.22
C LYS A 681 -40.83 -5.70 23.81
N LYS A 682 -39.87 -5.48 22.90
CA LYS A 682 -39.84 -6.14 21.58
C LYS A 682 -39.55 -7.64 21.68
N LEU A 683 -38.63 -8.04 22.56
CA LEU A 683 -38.34 -9.47 22.80
C LEU A 683 -39.56 -10.20 23.37
N LYS A 684 -40.25 -9.62 24.38
CA LYS A 684 -41.54 -10.15 24.88
C LYS A 684 -42.61 -10.24 23.78
N SER A 685 -42.71 -9.24 22.90
CA SER A 685 -43.63 -9.29 21.76
C SER A 685 -43.35 -10.47 20.84
N ARG A 686 -42.07 -10.71 20.50
CA ARG A 686 -41.64 -11.86 19.68
C ARG A 686 -41.90 -13.20 20.37
N GLN A 687 -41.65 -13.29 21.67
CA GLN A 687 -41.99 -14.45 22.50
C GLN A 687 -43.50 -14.75 22.49
N SER A 688 -44.35 -13.72 22.60
CA SER A 688 -45.82 -13.87 22.49
C SER A 688 -46.32 -14.21 21.07
N GLN A 689 -45.47 -14.04 20.05
CA GLN A 689 -45.73 -14.45 18.66
C GLN A 689 -45.22 -15.88 18.38
N GLY A 690 -44.77 -16.61 19.41
CA GLY A 690 -44.31 -17.99 19.30
C GLY A 690 -42.84 -18.16 18.88
N GLU A 691 -42.07 -17.07 18.80
CA GLU A 691 -40.67 -17.14 18.37
C GLU A 691 -39.75 -17.68 19.48
N THR A 692 -38.94 -18.69 19.17
CA THR A 692 -37.98 -19.30 20.10
C THR A 692 -36.79 -18.38 20.33
N LEU A 693 -36.73 -17.72 21.48
CA LEU A 693 -35.64 -16.81 21.86
C LEU A 693 -34.40 -17.55 22.37
N GLU A 694 -33.21 -17.06 22.03
CA GLU A 694 -31.95 -17.55 22.59
C GLU A 694 -31.82 -17.27 24.10
N LEU A 695 -31.00 -18.05 24.81
CA LEU A 695 -30.72 -17.85 26.24
C LEU A 695 -30.26 -16.42 26.57
N ASN A 696 -29.39 -15.83 25.74
CA ASN A 696 -28.92 -14.44 25.89
C ASN A 696 -30.01 -13.37 25.67
N GLN A 697 -31.18 -13.75 25.18
CA GLN A 697 -32.35 -12.90 24.98
C GLN A 697 -33.36 -13.12 26.12
N LEU A 698 -33.55 -14.37 26.57
CA LEU A 698 -34.33 -14.70 27.77
C LEU A 698 -33.75 -14.04 29.03
N ASN A 699 -32.43 -14.12 29.24
CA ASN A 699 -31.75 -13.48 30.36
C ASN A 699 -31.90 -11.93 30.35
N LYS A 700 -32.16 -11.31 29.19
CA LYS A 700 -32.46 -9.87 29.10
C LYS A 700 -33.90 -9.55 29.52
N ILE A 701 -34.84 -10.47 29.26
CA ILE A 701 -36.22 -10.36 29.72
C ILE A 701 -36.29 -10.51 31.25
N GLU A 702 -35.51 -11.43 31.82
CA GLU A 702 -35.41 -11.63 33.28
C GLU A 702 -34.95 -10.35 34.02
N MET A 703 -33.98 -9.63 33.44
CA MET A 703 -33.46 -8.35 33.98
C MET A 703 -34.43 -7.16 33.89
N GLU A 704 -35.64 -7.32 33.35
CA GLU A 704 -36.63 -6.22 33.20
C GLU A 704 -37.02 -5.58 34.53
N ALA A 705 -37.21 -6.39 35.58
CA ALA A 705 -37.56 -5.88 36.91
C ALA A 705 -36.47 -4.95 37.47
N SER A 706 -35.21 -5.37 37.38
CA SER A 706 -34.05 -4.58 37.80
C SER A 706 -33.93 -3.26 37.03
N TYR A 707 -34.20 -3.25 35.71
CA TYR A 707 -34.20 -2.01 34.93
C TYR A 707 -35.42 -1.11 35.20
N LEU A 708 -36.57 -1.67 35.58
CA LEU A 708 -37.71 -0.87 36.05
C LEU A 708 -37.45 -0.22 37.40
N GLU A 709 -36.72 -0.88 38.30
CA GLU A 709 -36.26 -0.32 39.57
C GLU A 709 -35.16 0.72 39.38
N GLU A 710 -34.16 0.46 38.53
CA GLU A 710 -33.14 1.44 38.12
C GLU A 710 -33.80 2.71 37.57
N LEU A 711 -34.81 2.57 36.69
CA LEU A 711 -35.55 3.70 36.14
C LEU A 711 -36.39 4.46 37.18
N LYS A 712 -36.95 3.77 38.20
CA LYS A 712 -37.66 4.42 39.31
C LYS A 712 -36.70 5.20 40.20
N ALA A 713 -35.59 4.59 40.61
CA ALA A 713 -34.57 5.24 41.46
C ALA A 713 -33.95 6.47 40.80
N LEU A 714 -33.65 6.39 39.50
CA LEU A 714 -33.15 7.53 38.71
C LEU A 714 -34.18 8.67 38.52
N LYS A 715 -35.48 8.41 38.77
CA LYS A 715 -36.55 9.43 38.73
C LYS A 715 -36.95 9.98 40.10
N LEU A 716 -36.72 9.21 41.17
CA LEU A 716 -37.00 9.59 42.56
C LEU A 716 -35.85 10.36 43.22
N SER A 717 -34.64 10.27 42.68
CA SER A 717 -33.48 11.06 43.11
C SER A 717 -33.54 12.46 42.51
N VAL A 718 -34.35 13.33 43.12
CA VAL A 718 -34.35 14.79 42.93
C VAL A 718 -32.98 15.33 43.36
#